data_AF-A0A935VGP5-F1
#
_entry.id   AF-A0A935VGP5-F1
#
_cell.length_a   1.000
_cell.length_b   1.000
_cell.length_c   1.000
_cell.angle_alpha   90.00
_cell.angle_beta   90.00
_cell.angle_gamma   90.00
#
_symmetry.space_group_name_H-M   'P 1'
#
loop_
_entity.id
_entity.type
_entity.pdbx_description
1 polymer ?
#
loop_
_entity_poly.entity_id
_entity_poly.type
_entity_poly.pdbx_seq_one_letter_code
_entity_poly.pdbx_strand_id
1 'polypeptide(L)'
;MIDTKYFKVSHYHQIDGHTRFGAKTKVKDFCVTPEFWGSIHVASDGTTSSILEIRGQTSVCYTVPPIELIIYDDQNQPIGNSMPDTYGEFKFLNSQNGKQTFSYKHPTIIPEDGSQYGTLYVAIKFINSQDENLGYILVNYYRPGIAMIHGLWGNGGAFTDMKKQMVSTGNYQPYQIFLADYNGTNDESFSSNFLVPLKAITQVISDMRANDIAAGKVDVVCHSMGGILTRRYLNNPLYEGNKDIRKVITCNTPHAGSQMANFLLDPNQYGTQVASLLNFAGMNCYGGAVSDLRVGTTLINGVAYAGILGDAKVHAIRTSANISSMIFSANATYVNFSTLIMALLINQCSGAFLADIFDNEPHDAIVAVSSQLGGLTGFYKSEFTDQVHMGSVANTDVIERVNEILNFPDHLVYFTDSYSGLSLDYSLDFPCLPFRDDSNRSSRSVADVEITSPISGANINTGTTLTINYTSMMVDTVIAVLSYHTDSVVVVANAGNAGSLLLPIPSKMYGTKPLVLIGIDENNTIVDLDSVMVNFTTGATLDSISIYPETFYLNQSDTISFSLSGYFSDGVIRDITKDPDLIFDFVEDNASKYAQNYIKMDGLADDTLYISKGAIISDTIVIFKVGTNFPPNCHIVSNTNNGGAGSLKSALECVQPNETIIFAPEIAGDTIIIDSISLDIEKSLKIINSGENKVIIKSGLTTVINTFAGTEIWLENLLLISANPSRNCINNYGNLTIKNVECRTLGTEKASIINEQDGTIQMIGINIVK
;
A
#
# COMPACT_ATOMS: atom_id res chain seq x y z
N MET A 1 -5.38 -60.57 -3.88
CA MET A 1 -6.25 -59.38 -3.78
C MET A 1 -5.61 -58.43 -2.79
N ILE A 2 -4.92 -57.40 -3.29
CA ILE A 2 -4.64 -56.19 -2.52
C ILE A 2 -5.25 -55.11 -3.39
N ASP A 3 -6.54 -54.90 -3.17
CA ASP A 3 -7.41 -54.02 -3.92
C ASP A 3 -7.56 -52.74 -3.10
N THR A 4 -6.55 -51.90 -3.16
CA THR A 4 -6.62 -50.58 -2.52
C THR A 4 -5.97 -49.57 -3.45
N LYS A 5 -6.83 -48.89 -4.20
CA LYS A 5 -6.49 -47.85 -5.17
C LYS A 5 -6.13 -46.56 -4.39
N TYR A 6 -4.90 -46.47 -3.88
CA TYR A 6 -4.41 -45.27 -3.20
C TYR A 6 -3.78 -44.31 -4.20
N PHE A 7 -4.21 -43.06 -4.19
CA PHE A 7 -3.56 -41.97 -4.93
C PHE A 7 -2.88 -41.02 -3.96
N LYS A 8 -1.59 -40.77 -4.16
CA LYS A 8 -0.93 -39.60 -3.58
C LYS A 8 -1.17 -38.40 -4.50
N VAL A 9 -1.75 -37.35 -3.93
CA VAL A 9 -1.96 -36.06 -4.59
C VAL A 9 -1.02 -35.05 -3.96
N SER A 10 -0.26 -34.37 -4.81
CA SER A 10 0.60 -33.24 -4.42
C SER A 10 0.07 -31.99 -5.12
N HIS A 11 -0.38 -31.02 -4.32
CA HIS A 11 -0.83 -29.70 -4.79
C HIS A 11 0.32 -28.71 -4.71
N TYR A 12 0.56 -28.01 -5.81
CA TYR A 12 1.59 -27.01 -5.95
C TYR A 12 0.97 -25.68 -6.37
N HIS A 13 1.60 -24.60 -5.92
CA HIS A 13 1.32 -23.23 -6.31
C HIS A 13 2.38 -22.74 -7.29
N GLN A 14 1.95 -22.12 -8.38
CA GLN A 14 2.80 -21.54 -9.40
C GLN A 14 2.02 -20.47 -10.17
N ILE A 15 2.56 -19.27 -10.34
CA ILE A 15 1.97 -18.22 -11.19
C ILE A 15 2.89 -18.01 -12.38
N ASP A 16 2.49 -18.50 -13.55
CA ASP A 16 3.31 -18.42 -14.77
C ASP A 16 3.67 -16.96 -15.11
N GLY A 17 4.96 -16.69 -15.30
CA GLY A 17 5.48 -15.36 -15.61
C GLY A 17 5.68 -14.43 -14.40
N HIS A 18 5.19 -14.81 -13.22
CA HIS A 18 5.31 -13.98 -12.02
C HIS A 18 6.75 -13.94 -11.49
N THR A 19 7.23 -12.74 -11.22
CA THR A 19 8.58 -12.45 -10.70
C THR A 19 8.95 -13.22 -9.43
N ARG A 20 8.06 -13.27 -8.43
CA ARG A 20 8.25 -14.05 -7.18
C ARG A 20 7.64 -15.45 -7.17
N PHE A 21 6.49 -15.68 -7.78
CA PHE A 21 5.74 -16.95 -7.67
C PHE A 21 5.81 -17.82 -8.93
N GLY A 22 6.69 -17.51 -9.89
CA GLY A 22 6.89 -18.30 -11.10
C GLY A 22 7.48 -19.69 -10.87
N ALA A 23 8.14 -19.90 -9.73
CA ALA A 23 8.67 -21.21 -9.34
C ALA A 23 7.59 -22.08 -8.69
N LYS A 24 7.42 -23.28 -9.23
CA LYS A 24 6.52 -24.31 -8.69
C LYS A 24 6.92 -24.68 -7.25
N THR A 25 6.05 -24.36 -6.30
CA THR A 25 6.25 -24.59 -4.87
C THR A 25 5.17 -25.52 -4.34
N LYS A 26 5.53 -26.53 -3.54
CA LYS A 26 4.55 -27.45 -2.98
C LYS A 26 3.75 -26.75 -1.87
N VAL A 27 2.43 -26.86 -1.95
CA VAL A 27 1.49 -26.36 -0.94
C VAL A 27 1.16 -27.49 0.01
N LYS A 28 0.64 -28.61 -0.51
CA LYS A 28 0.11 -29.69 0.31
C LYS A 28 0.30 -31.06 -0.34
N ASP A 29 0.51 -32.08 0.49
CA ASP A 29 0.48 -33.49 0.09
C ASP A 29 -0.64 -34.21 0.86
N PHE A 30 -1.41 -35.04 0.19
CA PHE A 30 -2.39 -35.91 0.83
C PHE A 30 -2.63 -37.19 0.02
N CYS A 31 -3.30 -38.16 0.63
CA CYS A 31 -3.71 -39.39 -0.02
C CYS A 31 -5.24 -39.42 -0.21
N VAL A 32 -5.68 -40.04 -1.31
CA VAL A 32 -7.10 -40.19 -1.66
C VAL A 32 -7.42 -41.65 -1.91
N THR A 33 -8.56 -42.10 -1.38
CA THR A 33 -9.23 -43.38 -1.66
C THR A 33 -10.73 -43.15 -1.85
N PRO A 34 -11.52 -44.18 -2.21
CA PRO A 34 -12.98 -44.07 -2.20
C PRO A 34 -13.55 -43.64 -0.83
N GLU A 35 -12.93 -44.07 0.28
CA GLU A 35 -13.36 -43.81 1.66
C GLU A 35 -12.71 -42.56 2.29
N PHE A 36 -11.53 -42.15 1.82
CA PHE A 36 -10.76 -41.03 2.38
C PHE A 36 -10.51 -39.95 1.34
N TRP A 37 -11.03 -38.76 1.60
CA TRP A 37 -10.92 -37.63 0.69
C TRP A 37 -9.89 -36.64 1.21
N GLY A 38 -9.26 -35.91 0.30
CA GLY A 38 -8.41 -34.78 0.64
C GLY A 38 -8.87 -33.52 -0.07
N SER A 39 -8.41 -32.37 0.42
CA SER A 39 -8.79 -31.07 -0.13
C SER A 39 -7.59 -30.32 -0.67
N ILE A 40 -7.80 -29.67 -1.81
CA ILE A 40 -6.98 -28.54 -2.27
C ILE A 40 -7.73 -27.25 -1.96
N HIS A 41 -7.00 -26.20 -1.63
CA HIS A 41 -7.58 -24.91 -1.28
C HIS A 41 -7.11 -23.88 -2.31
N VAL A 42 -8.04 -23.09 -2.85
CA VAL A 42 -7.79 -22.17 -3.97
C VAL A 42 -8.51 -20.84 -3.76
N ALA A 43 -7.98 -19.75 -4.31
CA ALA A 43 -8.70 -18.49 -4.40
C ALA A 43 -9.66 -18.46 -5.60
N SER A 44 -10.81 -17.84 -5.45
CA SER A 44 -11.80 -17.58 -6.51
C SER A 44 -11.37 -16.44 -7.43
N ASP A 45 -10.24 -16.63 -8.10
CA ASP A 45 -9.52 -15.57 -8.82
C ASP A 45 -9.40 -15.82 -10.33
N GLY A 46 -9.99 -16.91 -10.82
CA GLY A 46 -9.98 -17.28 -12.24
C GLY A 46 -8.61 -17.70 -12.81
N THR A 47 -7.58 -17.82 -11.97
CA THR A 47 -6.20 -18.11 -12.41
C THR A 47 -5.94 -19.61 -12.55
N THR A 48 -4.81 -19.97 -13.17
CA THR A 48 -4.32 -21.36 -13.24
C THR A 48 -3.21 -21.63 -12.23
N SER A 49 -3.27 -20.99 -11.06
CA SER A 49 -2.15 -21.00 -10.11
C SER A 49 -1.97 -22.31 -9.33
N SER A 50 -2.82 -23.29 -9.59
CA SER A 50 -2.77 -24.64 -9.01
C SER A 50 -2.29 -25.69 -10.00
N ILE A 51 -1.25 -26.43 -9.61
CA ILE A 51 -0.77 -27.62 -10.31
C ILE A 51 -0.93 -28.84 -9.41
N LEU A 52 -1.59 -29.88 -9.91
CA LEU A 52 -1.74 -31.15 -9.20
C LEU A 52 -0.86 -32.21 -9.83
N GLU A 53 -0.13 -32.94 -9.00
CA GLU A 53 0.55 -34.17 -9.39
C GLU A 53 -0.10 -35.37 -8.70
N ILE A 54 -0.56 -36.33 -9.48
CA ILE A 54 -1.22 -37.53 -8.98
C ILE A 54 -0.36 -38.76 -9.29
N ARG A 55 -0.09 -39.57 -8.26
CA ARG A 55 0.68 -40.82 -8.35
C ARG A 55 -0.10 -41.95 -7.68
N GLY A 56 -0.07 -43.14 -8.27
CA GLY A 56 -0.59 -44.35 -7.65
C GLY A 56 0.43 -44.88 -6.64
N GLN A 57 -0.03 -45.26 -5.45
CA GLN A 57 0.80 -45.94 -4.45
C GLN A 57 0.41 -47.42 -4.36
N THR A 58 1.22 -48.28 -4.96
CA THR A 58 1.20 -49.73 -4.68
C THR A 58 2.63 -50.20 -4.40
N SER A 59 2.78 -51.40 -3.83
CA SER A 59 4.08 -52.03 -3.51
C SER A 59 4.92 -52.43 -4.74
N VAL A 60 4.43 -52.20 -5.96
CA VAL A 60 5.10 -52.53 -7.22
C VAL A 60 4.97 -51.34 -8.16
N CYS A 61 6.10 -50.78 -8.64
CA CYS A 61 6.10 -49.63 -9.54
C CYS A 61 5.32 -49.93 -10.84
N TYR A 62 4.06 -49.50 -10.93
CA TYR A 62 3.32 -49.41 -12.18
C TYR A 62 3.14 -47.96 -12.60
N THR A 63 3.11 -47.73 -13.90
CA THR A 63 2.57 -46.50 -14.50
C THR A 63 1.10 -46.34 -14.11
N VAL A 64 0.73 -45.19 -13.55
CA VAL A 64 -0.68 -44.86 -13.28
C VAL A 64 -1.45 -44.86 -14.60
N PRO A 65 -2.48 -45.70 -14.76
CA PRO A 65 -3.31 -45.69 -15.96
C PRO A 65 -3.89 -44.28 -16.18
N PRO A 66 -4.13 -43.85 -17.43
CA PRO A 66 -4.67 -42.52 -17.71
C PRO A 66 -5.92 -42.23 -16.87
N ILE A 67 -5.87 -41.13 -16.10
CA ILE A 67 -7.00 -40.68 -15.27
C ILE A 67 -7.54 -39.37 -15.81
N GLU A 68 -8.81 -39.11 -15.52
CA GLU A 68 -9.49 -37.84 -15.70
C GLU A 68 -10.02 -37.33 -14.35
N LEU A 69 -10.10 -36.00 -14.25
CA LEU A 69 -10.67 -35.31 -13.10
C LEU A 69 -11.98 -34.68 -13.55
N ILE A 70 -13.09 -35.09 -12.95
CA ILE A 70 -14.44 -34.61 -13.30
C ILE A 70 -15.03 -33.90 -12.09
N ILE A 71 -15.53 -32.69 -12.31
CA ILE A 71 -16.20 -31.89 -11.28
C ILE A 71 -17.66 -32.33 -11.19
N TYR A 72 -18.17 -32.40 -9.97
CA TYR A 72 -19.53 -32.80 -9.62
C TYR A 72 -20.25 -31.64 -8.92
N ASP A 73 -21.54 -31.48 -9.22
CA ASP A 73 -22.42 -30.55 -8.50
C ASP A 73 -22.89 -31.14 -7.15
N ASP A 74 -23.62 -30.34 -6.39
CA ASP A 74 -24.17 -30.72 -5.07
C ASP A 74 -25.22 -31.83 -5.15
N GLN A 75 -25.73 -32.14 -6.36
CA GLN A 75 -26.62 -33.26 -6.62
C GLN A 75 -25.87 -34.49 -7.16
N ASN A 76 -24.54 -34.48 -7.07
CA ASN A 76 -23.64 -35.55 -7.49
C ASN A 76 -23.82 -35.91 -8.98
N GLN A 77 -24.11 -34.91 -9.83
CA GLN A 77 -24.08 -35.04 -11.27
C GLN A 77 -22.76 -34.47 -11.84
N PRO A 78 -22.16 -35.12 -12.85
CA PRO A 78 -20.96 -34.60 -13.48
C PRO A 78 -21.27 -33.32 -14.26
N ILE A 79 -20.50 -32.27 -13.97
CA ILE A 79 -20.61 -30.98 -14.64
C ILE A 79 -19.76 -31.05 -15.91
N GLY A 80 -20.38 -30.90 -17.08
CA GLY A 80 -19.64 -30.77 -18.33
C GLY A 80 -18.76 -29.50 -18.34
N ASN A 81 -17.64 -29.52 -19.07
CA ASN A 81 -16.64 -28.42 -19.15
C ASN A 81 -17.16 -27.05 -19.69
N SER A 82 -18.46 -26.78 -19.64
CA SER A 82 -19.11 -25.59 -20.21
C SER A 82 -19.20 -24.39 -19.27
N MET A 83 -18.76 -24.47 -18.01
CA MET A 83 -18.87 -23.37 -17.01
C MET A 83 -17.61 -23.20 -16.12
N PRO A 84 -16.44 -22.88 -16.71
CA PRO A 84 -15.19 -22.75 -15.95
C PRO A 84 -15.22 -21.60 -14.93
N ASP A 85 -16.03 -20.57 -15.14
CA ASP A 85 -16.13 -19.45 -14.20
C ASP A 85 -16.89 -19.86 -12.92
N THR A 86 -17.78 -20.84 -13.00
CA THR A 86 -18.53 -21.36 -11.85
C THR A 86 -17.77 -22.46 -11.12
N TYR A 87 -17.17 -23.40 -11.84
CA TYR A 87 -16.64 -24.62 -11.21
C TYR A 87 -15.13 -24.77 -11.34
N GLY A 88 -14.47 -23.89 -12.10
CA GLY A 88 -13.10 -24.09 -12.53
C GLY A 88 -12.98 -25.17 -13.61
N GLU A 89 -11.75 -25.47 -14.02
CA GLU A 89 -11.47 -26.47 -15.06
C GLU A 89 -10.12 -27.16 -14.83
N PHE A 90 -10.11 -28.49 -14.80
CA PHE A 90 -8.86 -29.26 -14.81
C PHE A 90 -8.41 -29.53 -16.24
N LYS A 91 -7.15 -29.21 -16.53
CA LYS A 91 -6.52 -29.48 -17.81
C LYS A 91 -5.33 -30.41 -17.61
N PHE A 92 -5.33 -31.54 -18.32
CA PHE A 92 -4.19 -32.46 -18.37
C PHE A 92 -2.99 -31.77 -19.02
N LEU A 93 -1.82 -31.85 -18.38
CA LEU A 93 -0.57 -31.30 -18.90
C LEU A 93 0.34 -32.38 -19.47
N ASN A 94 0.70 -33.38 -18.66
CA ASN A 94 1.58 -34.47 -19.08
C ASN A 94 1.48 -35.70 -18.16
N SER A 95 2.11 -36.79 -18.61
CA SER A 95 2.33 -38.01 -17.84
C SER A 95 3.79 -38.45 -17.97
N GLN A 96 4.50 -38.59 -16.85
CA GLN A 96 5.91 -39.01 -16.82
C GLN A 96 6.20 -39.84 -15.56
N ASN A 97 6.97 -40.93 -15.66
CA ASN A 97 7.41 -41.76 -14.53
C ASN A 97 6.27 -42.19 -13.58
N GLY A 98 5.10 -42.57 -14.12
CA GLY A 98 3.95 -42.97 -13.32
C GLY A 98 3.27 -41.82 -12.56
N LYS A 99 3.51 -40.58 -12.97
CA LYS A 99 2.88 -39.37 -12.43
C LYS A 99 2.10 -38.67 -13.53
N GLN A 100 0.86 -38.31 -13.27
CA GLN A 100 0.07 -37.44 -14.14
C GLN A 100 -0.02 -36.04 -13.54
N THR A 101 0.07 -35.01 -14.37
CA THR A 101 0.07 -33.61 -13.94
C THR A 101 -1.07 -32.86 -14.60
N PHE A 102 -1.80 -32.10 -13.79
CA PHE A 102 -2.94 -31.30 -14.19
C PHE A 102 -2.74 -29.85 -13.74
N SER A 103 -3.14 -28.88 -14.56
CA SER A 103 -3.39 -27.51 -14.11
C SER A 103 -4.86 -27.37 -13.76
N TYR A 104 -5.18 -26.58 -12.74
CA TYR A 104 -6.55 -26.25 -12.39
C TYR A 104 -6.78 -24.75 -12.58
N LYS A 105 -7.70 -24.38 -13.48
CA LYS A 105 -8.26 -23.03 -13.56
C LYS A 105 -9.23 -22.86 -12.41
N HIS A 106 -8.99 -21.90 -11.54
CA HIS A 106 -9.82 -21.60 -10.39
C HIS A 106 -11.17 -21.03 -10.82
N PRO A 107 -12.24 -21.22 -10.02
CA PRO A 107 -13.52 -20.56 -10.25
C PRO A 107 -13.40 -19.04 -10.02
N THR A 108 -14.43 -18.29 -10.44
CA THR A 108 -14.64 -16.87 -10.10
C THR A 108 -15.86 -16.65 -9.21
N ILE A 109 -16.66 -17.69 -8.96
CA ILE A 109 -17.73 -17.64 -7.94
C ILE A 109 -17.14 -17.46 -6.55
N ILE A 110 -17.86 -16.73 -5.72
CA ILE A 110 -17.48 -16.53 -4.32
C ILE A 110 -18.30 -17.45 -3.40
N PRO A 111 -17.80 -17.75 -2.19
CA PRO A 111 -18.60 -18.42 -1.17
C PRO A 111 -19.86 -17.63 -0.81
N GLU A 112 -20.84 -18.31 -0.21
CA GLU A 112 -22.00 -17.63 0.37
C GLU A 112 -21.57 -16.58 1.41
N ASP A 113 -22.38 -15.54 1.59
CA ASP A 113 -22.14 -14.53 2.61
C ASP A 113 -22.11 -15.18 4.00
N GLY A 114 -21.14 -14.79 4.83
CA GLY A 114 -20.85 -15.42 6.12
C GLY A 114 -20.05 -16.72 6.08
N SER A 115 -19.79 -17.27 4.90
CA SER A 115 -19.01 -18.51 4.75
C SER A 115 -17.55 -18.24 4.38
N GLN A 116 -16.63 -18.91 5.06
CA GLN A 116 -15.18 -18.79 4.81
C GLN A 116 -14.78 -19.31 3.42
N TYR A 117 -15.35 -20.45 3.01
CA TYR A 117 -15.09 -21.10 1.72
C TYR A 117 -16.35 -21.81 1.23
N GLY A 118 -16.44 -22.00 -0.09
CA GLY A 118 -17.36 -22.97 -0.69
C GLY A 118 -16.61 -24.24 -1.09
N THR A 119 -17.33 -25.32 -1.40
CA THR A 119 -16.72 -26.62 -1.70
C THR A 119 -17.22 -27.16 -3.03
N LEU A 120 -16.31 -27.66 -3.87
CA LEU A 120 -16.64 -28.44 -5.07
C LEU A 120 -16.12 -29.87 -4.93
N TYR A 121 -16.83 -30.84 -5.50
CA TYR A 121 -16.45 -32.24 -5.48
C TYR A 121 -15.80 -32.63 -6.81
N VAL A 122 -14.63 -33.28 -6.76
CA VAL A 122 -13.89 -33.70 -7.96
C VAL A 122 -13.61 -35.18 -7.88
N ALA A 123 -14.21 -35.96 -8.77
CA ALA A 123 -13.96 -37.39 -8.85
C ALA A 123 -12.71 -37.68 -9.70
N ILE A 124 -11.92 -38.67 -9.26
CA ILE A 124 -10.84 -39.27 -10.04
C ILE A 124 -11.39 -40.51 -10.74
N LYS A 125 -11.32 -40.56 -12.07
CA LYS A 125 -11.77 -41.71 -12.88
C LYS A 125 -10.69 -42.19 -13.83
N PHE A 126 -10.72 -43.46 -14.25
CA PHE A 126 -9.91 -43.90 -15.39
C PHE A 126 -10.59 -43.50 -16.69
N ILE A 127 -9.79 -43.10 -17.68
CA ILE A 127 -10.29 -42.83 -19.03
C ILE A 127 -10.89 -44.13 -19.61
N ASN A 128 -12.13 -44.06 -20.09
CA ASN A 128 -12.87 -45.15 -20.74
C ASN A 128 -13.24 -46.37 -19.86
N SER A 129 -13.15 -46.30 -18.52
CA SER A 129 -13.72 -47.32 -17.64
C SER A 129 -15.14 -46.97 -17.22
N GLN A 130 -16.06 -47.94 -17.28
CA GLN A 130 -17.44 -47.75 -16.84
C GLN A 130 -17.49 -47.54 -15.30
N ASP A 131 -17.88 -46.32 -14.90
CA ASP A 131 -18.58 -45.88 -13.67
C ASP A 131 -17.98 -45.97 -12.26
N GLU A 132 -16.80 -46.53 -12.01
CA GLU A 132 -16.27 -46.55 -10.64
C GLU A 132 -15.39 -45.33 -10.32
N ASN A 133 -15.89 -44.43 -9.45
CA ASN A 133 -15.08 -43.35 -8.87
C ASN A 133 -13.94 -43.95 -8.03
N LEU A 134 -12.71 -43.59 -8.37
CA LEU A 134 -11.51 -44.14 -7.72
C LEU A 134 -11.16 -43.38 -6.43
N GLY A 135 -11.79 -42.23 -6.22
CA GLY A 135 -11.62 -41.34 -5.08
C GLY A 135 -12.10 -39.93 -5.41
N TYR A 136 -12.18 -39.09 -4.38
CA TYR A 136 -12.62 -37.69 -4.51
C TYR A 136 -11.59 -36.72 -3.94
N ILE A 137 -11.43 -35.59 -4.63
CA ILE A 137 -10.72 -34.40 -4.16
C ILE A 137 -11.78 -33.33 -3.91
N LEU A 138 -11.72 -32.69 -2.75
CA LEU A 138 -12.49 -31.49 -2.46
C LEU A 138 -11.72 -30.25 -2.92
N VAL A 139 -12.39 -29.33 -3.59
CA VAL A 139 -11.83 -28.00 -3.89
C VAL A 139 -12.53 -27.01 -2.98
N ASN A 140 -11.82 -26.55 -1.95
CA ASN A 140 -12.30 -25.46 -1.10
C ASN A 140 -11.89 -24.15 -1.74
N TYR A 141 -12.86 -23.38 -2.25
CA TYR A 141 -12.61 -22.09 -2.88
C TYR A 141 -12.90 -20.94 -1.92
N TYR A 142 -11.96 -20.01 -1.83
CA TYR A 142 -11.98 -18.86 -0.92
C TYR A 142 -12.13 -17.57 -1.73
N ARG A 143 -12.67 -16.52 -1.12
CA ARG A 143 -12.59 -15.17 -1.72
C ARG A 143 -11.13 -14.80 -2.02
N PRO A 144 -10.83 -14.07 -3.10
CA PRO A 144 -9.49 -13.53 -3.32
C PRO A 144 -9.04 -12.72 -2.10
N GLY A 145 -7.74 -12.78 -1.79
CA GLY A 145 -7.19 -11.93 -0.74
C GLY A 145 -7.27 -10.45 -1.11
N ILE A 146 -7.19 -9.58 -0.10
CA ILE A 146 -7.29 -8.13 -0.25
C ILE A 146 -5.99 -7.47 0.20
N ALA A 147 -5.39 -6.67 -0.68
CA ALA A 147 -4.35 -5.72 -0.33
C ALA A 147 -4.95 -4.32 -0.12
N MET A 148 -4.84 -3.77 1.08
CA MET A 148 -5.32 -2.43 1.43
C MET A 148 -4.16 -1.45 1.51
N ILE A 149 -4.18 -0.37 0.73
CA ILE A 149 -3.03 0.56 0.59
C ILE A 149 -3.44 1.97 0.98
N HIS A 150 -2.88 2.48 2.10
CA HIS A 150 -3.20 3.82 2.60
C HIS A 150 -2.61 4.94 1.75
N GLY A 151 -2.97 6.19 2.05
CA GLY A 151 -2.50 7.39 1.36
C GLY A 151 -1.35 8.12 2.06
N LEU A 152 -1.08 9.33 1.55
CA LEU A 152 -0.14 10.30 2.09
C LEU A 152 -0.41 10.58 3.58
N TRP A 153 0.66 10.65 4.39
CA TRP A 153 0.65 10.86 5.85
C TRP A 153 -0.14 9.81 6.67
N GLY A 154 -0.61 8.74 6.03
CA GLY A 154 -1.33 7.65 6.65
C GLY A 154 -0.42 6.47 7.06
N ASN A 155 -1.05 5.45 7.60
CA ASN A 155 -0.42 4.15 7.90
C ASN A 155 -1.43 3.03 7.64
N GLY A 156 -1.02 1.77 7.76
CA GLY A 156 -1.90 0.62 7.54
C GLY A 156 -3.17 0.64 8.41
N GLY A 157 -3.10 1.29 9.57
CA GLY A 157 -4.20 1.46 10.52
C GLY A 157 -5.43 2.18 9.97
N ALA A 158 -5.31 2.96 8.89
CA ALA A 158 -6.43 3.64 8.24
C ALA A 158 -7.55 2.67 7.81
N PHE A 159 -7.21 1.41 7.54
CA PHE A 159 -8.13 0.38 7.10
C PHE A 159 -8.57 -0.59 8.22
N THR A 160 -8.21 -0.33 9.48
CA THR A 160 -8.50 -1.25 10.60
C THR A 160 -10.00 -1.52 10.75
N ASP A 161 -10.82 -0.47 10.70
CA ASP A 161 -12.28 -0.60 10.84
C ASP A 161 -12.88 -1.42 9.68
N MET A 162 -12.38 -1.19 8.44
CA MET A 162 -12.77 -1.96 7.26
C MET A 162 -12.41 -3.45 7.39
N LYS A 163 -11.15 -3.76 7.71
CA LYS A 163 -10.69 -5.14 7.92
C LYS A 163 -11.50 -5.83 9.02
N LYS A 164 -11.72 -5.15 10.14
CA LYS A 164 -12.48 -5.69 11.27
C LYS A 164 -13.91 -6.05 10.85
N GLN A 165 -14.59 -5.17 10.13
CA GLN A 165 -15.94 -5.45 9.65
C GLN A 165 -15.94 -6.67 8.71
N MET A 166 -15.05 -6.71 7.72
CA MET A 166 -14.94 -7.82 6.75
C MET A 166 -14.61 -9.18 7.38
N VAL A 167 -13.78 -9.20 8.44
CA VAL A 167 -13.48 -10.42 9.20
C VAL A 167 -14.68 -10.81 10.08
N SER A 168 -15.33 -9.83 10.72
CA SER A 168 -16.47 -10.09 11.62
C SER A 168 -17.70 -10.65 10.93
N THR A 169 -17.89 -10.37 9.63
CA THR A 169 -18.97 -10.99 8.86
C THR A 169 -18.72 -12.47 8.57
N GLY A 170 -17.49 -12.98 8.76
CA GLY A 170 -17.11 -14.35 8.40
C GLY A 170 -16.69 -14.53 6.94
N ASN A 171 -16.71 -13.45 6.14
CA ASN A 171 -16.40 -13.50 4.71
C ASN A 171 -14.91 -13.71 4.42
N TYR A 172 -14.05 -13.21 5.31
CA TYR A 172 -12.60 -13.26 5.17
C TYR A 172 -11.97 -13.75 6.47
N GLN A 173 -10.87 -14.50 6.33
CA GLN A 173 -9.95 -14.74 7.44
C GLN A 173 -8.97 -13.58 7.60
N PRO A 174 -8.42 -13.33 8.81
CA PRO A 174 -7.46 -12.26 9.05
C PRO A 174 -6.25 -12.27 8.10
N TYR A 175 -5.74 -13.45 7.74
CA TYR A 175 -4.59 -13.64 6.83
C TYR A 175 -4.92 -13.35 5.35
N GLN A 176 -6.20 -13.25 4.97
CA GLN A 176 -6.59 -12.89 3.60
C GLN A 176 -6.51 -11.37 3.36
N ILE A 177 -6.40 -10.55 4.41
CA ILE A 177 -6.43 -9.09 4.32
C ILE A 177 -5.15 -8.49 4.88
N PHE A 178 -4.36 -7.89 4.00
CA PHE A 178 -3.12 -7.19 4.35
C PHE A 178 -3.30 -5.68 4.20
N LEU A 179 -2.97 -4.93 5.25
CA LEU A 179 -2.93 -3.47 5.29
C LEU A 179 -1.47 -3.04 5.10
N ALA A 180 -1.14 -2.60 3.89
CA ALA A 180 0.20 -2.15 3.55
C ALA A 180 0.54 -0.93 4.41
N ASP A 181 1.65 -0.98 5.14
CA ASP A 181 2.13 0.14 5.94
C ASP A 181 3.48 0.63 5.39
N TYR A 182 3.47 1.85 4.86
CA TYR A 182 4.66 2.54 4.37
C TYR A 182 4.77 3.92 5.03
N ASN A 183 4.29 4.07 6.27
CA ASN A 183 4.31 5.33 7.01
C ASN A 183 5.69 6.02 7.03
N GLY A 184 6.78 5.25 7.14
CA GLY A 184 8.14 5.79 7.16
C GLY A 184 8.58 6.50 5.87
N THR A 185 7.87 6.29 4.76
CA THR A 185 8.14 6.94 3.47
C THR A 185 6.89 7.56 2.85
N ASN A 186 5.77 7.64 3.59
CA ASN A 186 4.45 7.99 3.04
C ASN A 186 4.32 9.42 2.51
N ASP A 187 5.30 10.27 2.81
CA ASP A 187 5.44 11.67 2.39
C ASP A 187 6.50 11.84 1.31
N GLU A 188 7.27 10.80 1.01
CA GLU A 188 8.24 10.75 -0.07
C GLU A 188 7.57 10.67 -1.46
N SER A 189 8.30 11.08 -2.49
CA SER A 189 7.88 11.01 -3.90
C SER A 189 7.32 9.64 -4.31
N PHE A 190 6.48 9.62 -5.34
CA PHE A 190 5.87 8.39 -5.87
C PHE A 190 6.92 7.35 -6.28
N SER A 191 8.10 7.81 -6.72
CA SER A 191 9.24 6.95 -7.09
C SER A 191 9.80 6.15 -5.91
N SER A 192 9.84 6.72 -4.70
CA SER A 192 10.24 6.01 -3.48
C SER A 192 9.24 4.92 -3.09
N ASN A 193 7.95 5.20 -3.28
CA ASN A 193 6.85 4.34 -2.83
C ASN A 193 6.30 3.40 -3.91
N PHE A 194 6.85 3.41 -5.12
CA PHE A 194 6.31 2.69 -6.28
C PHE A 194 6.13 1.18 -6.06
N LEU A 195 6.97 0.55 -5.23
CA LEU A 195 6.90 -0.89 -4.95
C LEU A 195 5.87 -1.29 -3.87
N VAL A 196 5.20 -0.33 -3.23
CA VAL A 196 4.22 -0.61 -2.16
C VAL A 196 3.10 -1.56 -2.63
N PRO A 197 2.45 -1.36 -3.80
CA PRO A 197 1.42 -2.29 -4.27
C PRO A 197 1.96 -3.70 -4.48
N LEU A 198 3.10 -3.85 -5.17
CA LEU A 198 3.72 -5.16 -5.40
C LEU A 198 4.02 -5.89 -4.09
N LYS A 199 4.60 -5.18 -3.10
CA LYS A 199 4.90 -5.75 -1.78
C LYS A 199 3.62 -6.21 -1.07
N ALA A 200 2.57 -5.40 -1.10
CA ALA A 200 1.29 -5.72 -0.47
C ALA A 200 0.62 -6.95 -1.11
N ILE A 201 0.55 -7.00 -2.44
CA ILE A 201 -0.02 -8.12 -3.20
C ILE A 201 0.76 -9.41 -2.94
N THR A 202 2.09 -9.29 -2.98
CA THR A 202 3.00 -10.39 -2.70
C THR A 202 2.83 -10.93 -1.28
N GLN A 203 2.59 -10.05 -0.31
CA GLN A 203 2.35 -10.45 1.07
C GLN A 203 1.06 -11.25 1.18
N VAL A 204 -0.04 -10.76 0.62
CA VAL A 204 -1.33 -11.48 0.59
C VAL A 204 -1.19 -12.87 -0.04
N ILE A 205 -0.55 -13.00 -1.21
CA ILE A 205 -0.35 -14.29 -1.86
C ILE A 205 0.52 -15.22 -1.00
N SER A 206 1.53 -14.68 -0.31
CA SER A 206 2.39 -15.44 0.59
C SER A 206 1.61 -15.95 1.81
N ASP A 207 0.78 -15.12 2.41
CA ASP A 207 -0.05 -15.45 3.58
C ASP A 207 -1.12 -16.48 3.22
N MET A 208 -1.75 -16.35 2.04
CA MET A 208 -2.68 -17.35 1.53
C MET A 208 -1.99 -18.69 1.29
N ARG A 209 -0.80 -18.69 0.66
CA ARG A 209 -0.03 -19.90 0.41
C ARG A 209 0.46 -20.56 1.70
N ALA A 210 0.83 -19.78 2.72
CA ALA A 210 1.21 -20.29 4.04
C ALA A 210 0.03 -20.98 4.75
N ASN A 211 -1.20 -20.65 4.36
CA ASN A 211 -2.45 -21.27 4.83
C ASN A 211 -3.01 -22.28 3.82
N ASP A 212 -2.14 -22.95 3.06
CA ASP A 212 -2.47 -23.97 2.05
C ASP A 212 -3.34 -23.49 0.86
N ILE A 213 -3.57 -22.18 0.68
CA ILE A 213 -4.43 -21.65 -0.38
C ILE A 213 -3.58 -21.18 -1.57
N ALA A 214 -3.81 -21.79 -2.73
CA ALA A 214 -3.23 -21.31 -3.98
C ALA A 214 -3.99 -20.09 -4.50
N ALA A 215 -3.31 -18.95 -4.64
CA ALA A 215 -3.86 -17.71 -5.19
C ALA A 215 -2.94 -17.13 -6.26
N GLY A 216 -3.50 -16.75 -7.40
CA GLY A 216 -2.81 -16.10 -8.50
C GLY A 216 -3.09 -14.60 -8.61
N LYS A 217 -4.24 -14.13 -8.13
CA LYS A 217 -4.59 -12.70 -8.10
C LYS A 217 -5.23 -12.29 -6.77
N VAL A 218 -5.12 -11.00 -6.47
CA VAL A 218 -5.75 -10.37 -5.29
C VAL A 218 -6.64 -9.20 -5.72
N ASP A 219 -7.52 -8.78 -4.81
CA ASP A 219 -8.25 -7.51 -4.93
C ASP A 219 -7.48 -6.42 -4.17
N VAL A 220 -7.48 -5.19 -4.70
CA VAL A 220 -6.79 -4.04 -4.09
C VAL A 220 -7.81 -2.98 -3.68
N VAL A 221 -7.78 -2.55 -2.43
CA VAL A 221 -8.54 -1.39 -1.95
C VAL A 221 -7.53 -0.32 -1.56
N CYS A 222 -7.65 0.89 -2.10
CA CYS A 222 -6.61 1.89 -1.92
C CYS A 222 -7.21 3.26 -1.66
N HIS A 223 -6.53 4.06 -0.85
CA HIS A 223 -6.98 5.40 -0.47
C HIS A 223 -5.99 6.45 -0.92
N SER A 224 -6.50 7.56 -1.46
CA SER A 224 -5.69 8.74 -1.77
C SER A 224 -4.45 8.36 -2.60
N MET A 225 -3.24 8.72 -2.14
CA MET A 225 -1.97 8.39 -2.81
C MET A 225 -1.78 6.88 -3.05
N GLY A 226 -2.32 5.99 -2.22
CA GLY A 226 -2.25 4.54 -2.43
C GLY A 226 -2.86 4.09 -3.76
N GLY A 227 -3.91 4.78 -4.23
CA GLY A 227 -4.49 4.52 -5.55
C GLY A 227 -3.63 5.04 -6.71
N ILE A 228 -2.83 6.09 -6.48
CA ILE A 228 -1.84 6.56 -7.45
C ILE A 228 -0.73 5.55 -7.61
N LEU A 229 -0.17 5.07 -6.50
CA LEU A 229 0.85 4.00 -6.52
C LEU A 229 0.32 2.75 -7.22
N THR A 230 -0.93 2.36 -6.93
CA THR A 230 -1.57 1.21 -7.57
C THR A 230 -1.75 1.40 -9.08
N ARG A 231 -2.21 2.58 -9.53
CA ARG A 231 -2.32 2.90 -10.96
C ARG A 231 -0.98 2.87 -11.67
N ARG A 232 0.08 3.36 -11.02
CA ARG A 232 1.44 3.27 -11.56
C ARG A 232 1.88 1.83 -11.70
N TYR A 233 1.61 0.99 -10.72
CA TYR A 233 1.90 -0.44 -10.81
C TYR A 233 1.12 -1.09 -11.98
N LEU A 234 -0.18 -0.79 -12.13
CA LEU A 234 -1.01 -1.29 -13.24
C LEU A 234 -0.49 -0.87 -14.63
N ASN A 235 0.22 0.24 -14.73
CA ASN A 235 0.83 0.71 -15.98
C ASN A 235 2.30 0.29 -16.14
N ASN A 236 2.82 -0.52 -15.23
CA ASN A 236 4.22 -0.93 -15.24
C ASN A 236 4.40 -2.33 -15.88
N PRO A 237 5.47 -2.57 -16.66
CA PRO A 237 5.77 -3.90 -17.22
C PRO A 237 5.88 -5.02 -16.17
N LEU A 238 6.18 -4.71 -14.90
CA LEU A 238 6.10 -5.66 -13.81
C LEU A 238 4.72 -6.28 -13.67
N TYR A 239 3.67 -5.45 -13.71
CA TYR A 239 2.30 -5.93 -13.65
C TYR A 239 1.94 -6.70 -14.92
N GLU A 240 2.46 -6.30 -16.09
CA GLU A 240 2.26 -7.05 -17.34
C GLU A 240 2.80 -8.49 -17.23
N GLY A 241 3.92 -8.69 -16.53
CA GLY A 241 4.47 -10.01 -16.23
C GLY A 241 3.73 -10.77 -15.12
N ASN A 242 3.42 -10.10 -14.01
CA ASN A 242 2.82 -10.73 -12.84
C ASN A 242 1.32 -11.01 -12.98
N LYS A 243 0.56 -10.06 -13.55
CA LYS A 243 -0.90 -10.06 -13.69
C LYS A 243 -1.62 -10.52 -12.41
N ASP A 244 -1.20 -9.96 -11.28
CA ASP A 244 -1.52 -10.41 -9.93
C ASP A 244 -2.65 -9.61 -9.26
N ILE A 245 -3.37 -8.77 -10.02
CA ILE A 245 -4.52 -7.99 -9.57
C ILE A 245 -5.77 -8.40 -10.35
N ARG A 246 -6.87 -8.63 -9.63
CA ARG A 246 -8.20 -8.89 -10.20
C ARG A 246 -9.04 -7.61 -10.21
N LYS A 247 -9.33 -7.03 -9.04
CA LYS A 247 -10.07 -5.76 -8.89
C LYS A 247 -9.24 -4.70 -8.17
N VAL A 248 -9.53 -3.43 -8.47
CA VAL A 248 -9.04 -2.26 -7.73
C VAL A 248 -10.22 -1.34 -7.39
N ILE A 249 -10.36 -1.01 -6.11
CA ILE A 249 -11.30 -0.01 -5.62
C ILE A 249 -10.49 1.17 -5.07
N THR A 250 -10.64 2.33 -5.70
CA THR A 250 -9.94 3.57 -5.32
C THR A 250 -10.86 4.46 -4.51
N CYS A 251 -10.53 4.75 -3.27
CA CYS A 251 -11.22 5.70 -2.41
C CYS A 251 -10.50 7.05 -2.47
N ASN A 252 -11.18 8.09 -2.94
CA ASN A 252 -10.69 9.47 -2.96
C ASN A 252 -9.33 9.67 -3.66
N THR A 253 -8.98 8.83 -4.63
CA THR A 253 -7.64 8.86 -5.23
C THR A 253 -7.49 10.10 -6.13
N PRO A 254 -6.48 10.95 -5.94
CA PRO A 254 -6.28 12.15 -6.76
C PRO A 254 -5.71 11.81 -8.14
N HIS A 255 -6.50 11.15 -9.00
CA HIS A 255 -6.04 10.58 -10.27
C HIS A 255 -5.41 11.60 -11.22
N ALA A 256 -5.84 12.85 -11.17
CA ALA A 256 -5.30 13.97 -11.94
C ALA A 256 -4.53 14.97 -11.06
N GLY A 257 -4.21 14.57 -9.82
CA GLY A 257 -3.60 15.41 -8.81
C GLY A 257 -4.61 16.14 -7.94
N SER A 258 -4.09 17.08 -7.17
CA SER A 258 -4.86 17.91 -6.26
C SER A 258 -4.41 19.36 -6.36
N GLN A 259 -5.35 20.27 -6.60
CA GLN A 259 -5.08 21.71 -6.56
C GLN A 259 -4.59 22.17 -5.18
N MET A 260 -4.99 21.48 -4.11
CA MET A 260 -4.47 21.73 -2.76
C MET A 260 -2.95 21.54 -2.70
N ALA A 261 -2.40 20.57 -3.44
CA ALA A 261 -0.96 20.37 -3.53
C ALA A 261 -0.25 21.55 -4.20
N ASN A 262 -0.86 22.18 -5.21
CA ASN A 262 -0.33 23.39 -5.82
C ASN A 262 -0.34 24.54 -4.82
N PHE A 263 -1.47 24.74 -4.12
CA PHE A 263 -1.60 25.76 -3.09
C PHE A 263 -0.55 25.61 -1.98
N LEU A 264 -0.43 24.42 -1.38
CA LEU A 264 0.51 24.15 -0.27
C LEU A 264 1.98 24.45 -0.63
N LEU A 265 2.34 24.38 -1.90
CA LEU A 265 3.69 24.63 -2.40
C LEU A 265 3.84 25.96 -3.13
N ASP A 266 2.81 26.80 -3.17
CA ASP A 266 2.86 28.10 -3.81
C ASP A 266 3.54 29.13 -2.89
N PRO A 267 4.76 29.60 -3.22
CA PRO A 267 5.49 30.56 -2.39
C PRO A 267 4.91 31.97 -2.45
N ASN A 268 4.04 32.25 -3.43
CA ASN A 268 3.38 33.55 -3.58
C ASN A 268 2.06 33.61 -2.82
N GLN A 269 1.65 32.48 -2.22
CA GLN A 269 0.40 32.33 -1.50
C GLN A 269 0.67 31.81 -0.08
N TYR A 270 -0.38 31.82 0.73
CA TYR A 270 -0.34 31.39 2.12
C TYR A 270 -0.06 29.90 2.31
N GLY A 271 -0.14 29.09 1.26
CA GLY A 271 -0.07 27.64 1.38
C GLY A 271 1.25 27.11 1.93
N THR A 272 2.38 27.80 1.74
CA THR A 272 3.66 27.40 2.37
C THR A 272 3.65 27.52 3.90
N GLN A 273 2.84 28.42 4.46
CA GLN A 273 2.67 28.58 5.91
C GLN A 273 1.75 27.48 6.46
N VAL A 274 0.68 27.17 5.72
CA VAL A 274 -0.16 25.99 5.98
C VAL A 274 0.67 24.71 5.96
N ALA A 275 1.52 24.55 4.94
CA ALA A 275 2.43 23.43 4.80
C ALA A 275 3.44 23.34 5.96
N SER A 276 3.96 24.48 6.43
CA SER A 276 4.84 24.52 7.60
C SER A 276 4.14 24.06 8.87
N LEU A 277 2.90 24.49 9.10
CA LEU A 277 2.09 24.08 10.25
C LEU A 277 1.69 22.59 10.18
N LEU A 278 1.32 22.11 9.00
CA LEU A 278 1.09 20.68 8.77
C LEU A 278 2.36 19.87 9.04
N ASN A 279 3.53 20.37 8.64
CA ASN A 279 4.81 19.71 8.94
C ASN A 279 5.08 19.64 10.46
N PHE A 280 4.81 20.71 11.23
CA PHE A 280 4.87 20.66 12.70
C PHE A 280 3.90 19.64 13.31
N ALA A 281 2.77 19.39 12.63
CA ALA A 281 1.80 18.38 12.98
C ALA A 281 2.17 16.94 12.52
N GLY A 282 3.38 16.73 11.99
CA GLY A 282 3.84 15.43 11.49
C GLY A 282 3.41 15.09 10.06
N MET A 283 2.83 16.06 9.34
CA MET A 283 2.41 15.94 7.94
C MET A 283 3.36 16.72 7.05
N ASN A 284 4.51 16.14 6.80
CA ASN A 284 5.55 16.79 6.02
C ASN A 284 5.11 16.98 4.56
N CYS A 285 4.88 18.23 4.17
CA CYS A 285 4.53 18.58 2.79
C CYS A 285 5.75 18.64 1.85
N TYR A 286 6.96 18.53 2.37
CA TYR A 286 8.21 18.72 1.63
C TYR A 286 8.96 17.41 1.34
N GLY A 287 8.39 16.25 1.69
CA GLY A 287 8.97 14.93 1.42
C GLY A 287 9.00 14.54 -0.07
N GLY A 288 8.20 15.20 -0.90
CA GLY A 288 8.15 15.00 -2.35
C GLY A 288 6.79 14.54 -2.86
N ALA A 289 6.02 13.78 -2.07
CA ALA A 289 4.68 13.33 -2.44
C ALA A 289 3.73 14.47 -2.81
N VAL A 290 3.70 15.55 -2.01
CA VAL A 290 2.86 16.73 -2.29
C VAL A 290 3.31 17.40 -3.59
N SER A 291 4.62 17.46 -3.88
CA SER A 291 5.11 18.00 -5.16
C SER A 291 4.63 17.19 -6.34
N ASP A 292 4.64 15.86 -6.22
CA ASP A 292 4.21 14.90 -7.24
C ASP A 292 2.69 14.91 -7.47
N LEU A 293 1.91 15.31 -6.46
CA LEU A 293 0.46 15.45 -6.50
C LEU A 293 -0.04 16.73 -7.19
N ARG A 294 0.84 17.69 -7.50
CA ARG A 294 0.43 18.95 -8.12
C ARG A 294 -0.19 18.72 -9.49
N VAL A 295 -1.36 19.31 -9.69
CA VAL A 295 -2.05 19.30 -10.99
C VAL A 295 -1.21 20.02 -12.05
N GLY A 296 -1.37 19.61 -13.31
CA GLY A 296 -0.64 20.17 -14.44
C GLY A 296 0.82 19.70 -14.57
N THR A 297 1.33 18.87 -13.65
CA THR A 297 2.67 18.29 -13.77
C THR A 297 2.70 17.10 -14.74
N THR A 298 3.85 16.87 -15.39
CA THR A 298 4.05 15.74 -16.30
C THR A 298 3.85 14.40 -15.59
N LEU A 299 4.30 14.29 -14.34
CA LEU A 299 4.20 13.08 -13.53
C LEU A 299 2.74 12.68 -13.28
N ILE A 300 1.92 13.61 -12.77
CA ILE A 300 0.53 13.30 -12.44
C ILE A 300 -0.33 13.12 -13.69
N ASN A 301 -0.06 13.89 -14.75
CA ASN A 301 -0.73 13.69 -16.04
C ASN A 301 -0.38 12.32 -16.63
N GLY A 302 0.86 11.85 -16.46
CA GLY A 302 1.28 10.49 -16.81
C GLY A 302 0.43 9.43 -16.10
N VAL A 303 0.12 9.62 -14.82
CA VAL A 303 -0.80 8.74 -14.08
C VAL A 303 -2.23 8.86 -14.60
N ALA A 304 -2.71 10.09 -14.82
CA ALA A 304 -4.10 10.36 -15.17
C ALA A 304 -4.50 9.73 -16.52
N TYR A 305 -3.61 9.78 -17.49
CA TYR A 305 -3.80 9.21 -18.84
C TYR A 305 -3.26 7.78 -19.01
N ALA A 306 -2.63 7.20 -17.98
CA ALA A 306 -2.15 5.83 -18.03
C ALA A 306 -3.29 4.81 -18.16
N GLY A 307 -3.14 3.89 -19.11
CA GLY A 307 -3.98 2.69 -19.24
C GLY A 307 -3.55 1.56 -18.31
N ILE A 308 -4.27 0.43 -18.35
CA ILE A 308 -3.98 -0.77 -17.55
C ILE A 308 -3.26 -1.80 -18.45
N LEU A 309 -2.06 -2.24 -18.05
CA LEU A 309 -1.28 -3.28 -18.76
C LEU A 309 -1.70 -4.69 -18.34
N GLY A 310 -2.99 -5.02 -18.49
CA GLY A 310 -3.52 -6.33 -18.12
C GLY A 310 -5.03 -6.34 -18.05
N ASP A 311 -5.58 -7.27 -17.27
CA ASP A 311 -7.03 -7.52 -17.18
C ASP A 311 -7.65 -7.09 -15.84
N ALA A 312 -6.94 -6.28 -15.05
CA ALA A 312 -7.46 -5.74 -13.80
C ALA A 312 -8.65 -4.83 -14.06
N LYS A 313 -9.61 -4.87 -13.13
CA LYS A 313 -10.88 -4.15 -13.20
C LYS A 313 -10.92 -3.05 -12.13
N VAL A 314 -11.40 -1.86 -12.45
CA VAL A 314 -11.33 -0.67 -11.58
C VAL A 314 -12.69 -0.06 -11.26
N HIS A 315 -12.83 0.46 -10.03
CA HIS A 315 -13.99 1.20 -9.52
C HIS A 315 -13.52 2.38 -8.66
N ALA A 316 -14.18 3.53 -8.74
CA ALA A 316 -13.85 4.70 -7.91
C ALA A 316 -14.93 5.03 -6.89
N ILE A 317 -14.53 5.21 -5.64
CA ILE A 317 -15.35 5.80 -4.58
C ILE A 317 -14.91 7.25 -4.42
N ARG A 318 -15.84 8.19 -4.60
CA ARG A 318 -15.61 9.62 -4.36
C ARG A 318 -16.37 10.10 -3.14
N THR A 319 -15.80 11.07 -2.43
CA THR A 319 -16.48 11.79 -1.37
C THR A 319 -16.45 13.30 -1.61
N SER A 320 -17.32 14.03 -0.92
CA SER A 320 -17.31 15.49 -0.90
C SER A 320 -17.83 16.00 0.44
N ALA A 321 -17.31 17.12 0.92
CA ALA A 321 -17.73 17.72 2.19
C ALA A 321 -17.62 19.24 2.19
N ASN A 322 -18.40 19.88 3.04
CA ASN A 322 -18.26 21.30 3.37
C ASN A 322 -17.55 21.44 4.73
N ILE A 323 -16.33 21.95 4.74
CA ILE A 323 -15.48 21.95 5.94
C ILE A 323 -15.89 23.02 6.96
N SER A 324 -16.40 24.18 6.52
CA SER A 324 -16.68 25.31 7.41
C SER A 324 -17.81 25.00 8.40
N SER A 325 -18.79 24.20 8.00
CA SER A 325 -19.86 23.74 8.90
C SER A 325 -19.40 22.66 9.89
N MET A 326 -18.26 22.00 9.68
CA MET A 326 -17.81 20.89 10.51
C MET A 326 -17.02 21.33 11.75
N ILE A 327 -16.21 22.39 11.65
CA ILE A 327 -15.31 22.80 12.75
C ILE A 327 -15.87 23.89 13.68
N PHE A 328 -16.83 24.70 13.23
CA PHE A 328 -17.50 25.72 14.06
C PHE A 328 -18.87 25.25 14.57
N SER A 329 -19.05 23.94 14.65
CA SER A 329 -20.27 23.33 15.15
C SER A 329 -20.33 23.39 16.68
N ALA A 330 -21.51 23.73 17.22
CA ALA A 330 -21.82 23.58 18.64
C ALA A 330 -22.01 22.12 19.07
N ASN A 331 -22.18 21.22 18.09
CA ASN A 331 -22.16 19.77 18.31
C ASN A 331 -20.74 19.24 18.09
N ALA A 332 -20.33 18.28 18.91
CA ALA A 332 -19.05 17.63 18.77
C ALA A 332 -18.94 16.90 17.42
N THR A 333 -17.91 17.24 16.65
CA THR A 333 -17.62 16.68 15.34
C THR A 333 -16.27 15.98 15.36
N TYR A 334 -16.19 14.78 14.79
CA TYR A 334 -14.91 14.10 14.58
C TYR A 334 -14.34 14.55 13.25
N VAL A 335 -13.10 15.07 13.27
CA VAL A 335 -12.39 15.52 12.08
C VAL A 335 -10.95 15.06 12.16
N ASN A 336 -10.30 14.89 11.02
CA ASN A 336 -8.87 14.61 11.02
C ASN A 336 -8.10 15.85 11.44
N PHE A 337 -6.96 15.67 12.11
CA PHE A 337 -6.13 16.77 12.58
C PHE A 337 -5.69 17.67 11.41
N SER A 338 -5.36 17.07 10.27
CA SER A 338 -5.08 17.77 9.01
C SER A 338 -6.23 18.66 8.56
N THR A 339 -7.45 18.12 8.56
CA THR A 339 -8.68 18.83 8.20
C THR A 339 -8.93 19.98 9.15
N LEU A 340 -8.70 19.81 10.46
CA LEU A 340 -8.81 20.88 11.43
C LEU A 340 -7.80 22.01 11.16
N ILE A 341 -6.52 21.68 10.99
CA ILE A 341 -5.47 22.67 10.73
C ILE A 341 -5.79 23.45 9.45
N MET A 342 -6.16 22.75 8.37
CA MET A 342 -6.58 23.41 7.14
C MET A 342 -7.82 24.29 7.38
N ALA A 343 -8.86 23.79 8.05
CA ALA A 343 -10.08 24.54 8.28
C ALA A 343 -9.83 25.83 9.07
N LEU A 344 -9.02 25.79 10.14
CA LEU A 344 -8.67 26.97 10.92
C LEU A 344 -7.94 28.03 10.08
N LEU A 345 -7.06 27.58 9.18
CA LEU A 345 -6.26 28.47 8.34
C LEU A 345 -7.03 29.01 7.13
N ILE A 346 -7.91 28.19 6.55
CA ILE A 346 -8.77 28.55 5.42
C ILE A 346 -9.83 29.58 5.81
N ASN A 347 -10.39 29.50 7.02
CA ASN A 347 -11.42 30.44 7.47
C ASN A 347 -10.91 31.87 7.67
N GLN A 348 -9.58 32.06 7.72
CA GLN A 348 -8.95 33.39 7.68
C GLN A 348 -9.02 34.05 6.29
N CYS A 349 -9.41 33.29 5.25
CA CYS A 349 -9.40 33.72 3.85
C CYS A 349 -10.81 33.88 3.24
N SER A 350 -11.86 34.00 4.07
CA SER A 350 -13.29 34.02 3.70
C SER A 350 -13.87 32.67 3.21
N GLY A 351 -15.19 32.52 3.28
CA GLY A 351 -15.87 31.23 3.01
C GLY A 351 -15.81 30.69 1.57
N ALA A 352 -15.34 31.49 0.60
CA ALA A 352 -15.19 31.08 -0.81
C ALA A 352 -13.80 30.49 -1.13
N PHE A 353 -12.85 30.53 -0.20
CA PHE A 353 -11.45 30.20 -0.46
C PHE A 353 -11.20 28.78 -1.00
N LEU A 354 -11.88 27.77 -0.44
CA LEU A 354 -11.77 26.40 -0.94
C LEU A 354 -12.41 26.23 -2.31
N ALA A 355 -13.52 26.94 -2.56
CA ALA A 355 -14.13 26.96 -3.88
C ALA A 355 -13.13 27.52 -4.89
N ASP A 356 -12.36 28.57 -4.55
CA ASP A 356 -11.34 29.13 -5.45
C ASP A 356 -10.18 28.14 -5.71
N ILE A 357 -9.69 27.42 -4.69
CA ILE A 357 -8.64 26.39 -4.88
C ILE A 357 -9.09 25.31 -5.87
N PHE A 358 -10.36 24.88 -5.77
CA PHE A 358 -10.89 23.78 -6.57
C PHE A 358 -11.74 24.24 -7.77
N ASP A 359 -11.62 25.50 -8.20
CA ASP A 359 -12.39 26.09 -9.33
C ASP A 359 -13.91 25.85 -9.23
N ASN A 360 -14.46 26.09 -8.05
CA ASN A 360 -15.86 25.90 -7.67
C ASN A 360 -16.37 24.45 -7.81
N GLU A 361 -15.47 23.48 -8.00
CA GLU A 361 -15.82 22.07 -8.08
C GLU A 361 -16.09 21.48 -6.68
N PRO A 362 -17.09 20.58 -6.53
CA PRO A 362 -17.21 19.78 -5.33
C PRO A 362 -15.90 19.03 -4.99
N HIS A 363 -15.56 19.00 -3.70
CA HIS A 363 -14.31 18.42 -3.21
C HIS A 363 -14.48 17.83 -1.81
N ASP A 364 -13.53 17.01 -1.38
CA ASP A 364 -13.47 16.41 -0.04
C ASP A 364 -12.50 17.13 0.92
N ALA A 365 -12.12 18.38 0.59
CA ALA A 365 -11.11 19.24 1.23
C ALA A 365 -9.71 19.13 0.64
N ILE A 366 -9.38 17.99 0.04
CA ILE A 366 -8.04 17.70 -0.46
C ILE A 366 -8.09 17.46 -1.96
N VAL A 367 -9.13 16.81 -2.48
CA VAL A 367 -9.20 16.37 -3.87
C VAL A 367 -10.55 16.75 -4.47
N ALA A 368 -10.50 17.38 -5.65
CA ALA A 368 -11.67 17.63 -6.49
C ALA A 368 -12.34 16.31 -6.93
N VAL A 369 -13.67 16.26 -6.98
CA VAL A 369 -14.44 15.05 -7.29
C VAL A 369 -14.07 14.43 -8.66
N SER A 370 -13.79 15.26 -9.66
CA SER A 370 -13.36 14.89 -11.01
C SER A 370 -12.07 14.08 -10.94
N SER A 371 -11.06 14.58 -10.22
CA SER A 371 -9.80 13.88 -9.95
C SER A 371 -10.04 12.59 -9.17
N GLN A 372 -10.94 12.58 -8.18
CA GLN A 372 -11.29 11.36 -7.45
C GLN A 372 -11.88 10.26 -8.34
N LEU A 373 -12.63 10.63 -9.38
CA LEU A 373 -13.26 9.69 -10.30
C LEU A 373 -12.31 9.17 -11.38
N GLY A 374 -11.25 9.92 -11.73
CA GLY A 374 -10.30 9.51 -12.76
C GLY A 374 -10.95 9.25 -14.12
N GLY A 375 -12.08 9.93 -14.37
CA GLY A 375 -12.88 9.78 -15.58
C GLY A 375 -13.87 8.60 -15.57
N LEU A 376 -14.02 7.89 -14.45
CA LEU A 376 -15.04 6.85 -14.28
C LEU A 376 -16.44 7.47 -14.13
N THR A 377 -17.42 6.86 -14.81
CA THR A 377 -18.81 7.33 -14.84
C THR A 377 -19.80 6.17 -14.72
N GLY A 378 -21.09 6.49 -14.57
CA GLY A 378 -22.14 5.48 -14.46
C GLY A 378 -21.95 4.57 -13.25
N PHE A 379 -21.98 3.26 -13.50
CA PHE A 379 -21.89 2.23 -12.46
C PHE A 379 -20.46 1.94 -11.99
N TYR A 380 -19.44 2.50 -12.65
CA TYR A 380 -18.03 2.33 -12.28
C TYR A 380 -17.59 3.24 -11.13
N LYS A 381 -18.55 3.92 -10.48
CA LYS A 381 -18.31 4.79 -9.34
C LYS A 381 -19.36 4.64 -8.24
N SER A 382 -18.98 5.03 -7.03
CA SER A 382 -19.86 5.22 -5.88
C SER A 382 -19.60 6.58 -5.24
N GLU A 383 -20.63 7.19 -4.66
CA GLU A 383 -20.60 8.60 -4.26
C GLU A 383 -21.13 8.78 -2.84
N PHE A 384 -20.39 9.51 -2.02
CA PHE A 384 -20.78 9.85 -0.66
C PHE A 384 -20.64 11.36 -0.41
N THR A 385 -21.60 11.97 0.27
CA THR A 385 -21.55 13.38 0.69
C THR A 385 -21.24 13.47 2.17
N ASP A 386 -20.91 14.68 2.63
CA ASP A 386 -20.61 14.97 4.04
C ASP A 386 -19.44 14.15 4.61
N GLN A 387 -18.53 13.72 3.73
CA GLN A 387 -17.34 12.95 4.07
C GLN A 387 -16.09 13.63 3.52
N VAL A 388 -15.23 14.09 4.44
CA VAL A 388 -13.92 14.65 4.12
C VAL A 388 -12.94 13.57 3.66
N HIS A 389 -11.86 13.98 3.03
CA HIS A 389 -10.88 13.10 2.37
C HIS A 389 -10.29 12.05 3.32
N MET A 390 -9.83 12.50 4.48
CA MET A 390 -9.20 11.68 5.49
C MET A 390 -10.27 10.94 6.32
N GLY A 391 -10.02 9.69 6.68
CA GLY A 391 -10.98 8.85 7.41
C GLY A 391 -12.13 8.29 6.57
N SER A 392 -12.19 8.54 5.26
CA SER A 392 -13.26 7.99 4.39
C SER A 392 -13.29 6.48 4.35
N VAL A 393 -12.14 5.81 4.46
CA VAL A 393 -12.05 4.33 4.52
C VAL A 393 -12.40 3.73 5.89
N ALA A 394 -12.62 4.57 6.90
CA ALA A 394 -13.19 4.18 8.20
C ALA A 394 -14.69 4.49 8.30
N ASN A 395 -15.28 5.14 7.28
CA ASN A 395 -16.72 5.41 7.22
C ASN A 395 -17.48 4.11 6.94
N THR A 396 -18.47 3.80 7.79
CA THR A 396 -19.27 2.56 7.69
C THR A 396 -19.94 2.39 6.33
N ASP A 397 -20.52 3.44 5.75
CA ASP A 397 -21.22 3.37 4.45
C ASP A 397 -20.22 3.08 3.31
N VAL A 398 -19.01 3.63 3.39
CA VAL A 398 -17.92 3.33 2.46
C VAL A 398 -17.47 1.87 2.62
N ILE A 399 -17.31 1.40 3.85
CA ILE A 399 -16.92 0.00 4.12
C ILE A 399 -17.96 -0.97 3.59
N GLU A 400 -19.25 -0.72 3.88
CA GLU A 400 -20.37 -1.54 3.40
C GLU A 400 -20.38 -1.61 1.87
N ARG A 401 -20.16 -0.47 1.20
CA ARG A 401 -20.09 -0.42 -0.26
C ARG A 401 -18.87 -1.15 -0.83
N VAL A 402 -17.70 -1.05 -0.21
CA VAL A 402 -16.52 -1.82 -0.62
C VAL A 402 -16.79 -3.32 -0.47
N ASN A 403 -17.33 -3.74 0.67
CA ASN A 403 -17.66 -5.14 0.94
C ASN A 403 -18.70 -5.67 -0.06
N GLU A 404 -19.73 -4.88 -0.36
CA GLU A 404 -20.72 -5.18 -1.39
C GLU A 404 -20.03 -5.45 -2.74
N ILE A 405 -19.27 -4.48 -3.27
CA ILE A 405 -18.68 -4.55 -4.61
C ILE A 405 -17.64 -5.68 -4.74
N LEU A 406 -16.84 -5.94 -3.70
CA LEU A 406 -15.88 -7.04 -3.71
C LEU A 406 -16.59 -8.40 -3.86
N ASN A 407 -17.76 -8.54 -3.23
CA ASN A 407 -18.59 -9.75 -3.28
C ASN A 407 -19.49 -9.84 -4.52
N PHE A 408 -19.47 -8.88 -5.44
CA PHE A 408 -20.22 -9.01 -6.70
C PHE A 408 -19.43 -9.81 -7.75
N PRO A 409 -20.08 -10.71 -8.53
CA PRO A 409 -19.43 -11.44 -9.62
C PRO A 409 -18.81 -10.52 -10.68
N ASP A 410 -17.69 -10.92 -11.28
CA ASP A 410 -16.87 -10.10 -12.20
C ASP A 410 -17.59 -9.64 -13.48
N HIS A 411 -18.69 -10.28 -13.84
CA HIS A 411 -19.33 -10.17 -15.15
C HIS A 411 -20.45 -9.11 -15.21
N LEU A 412 -20.70 -8.33 -14.13
CA LEU A 412 -21.78 -7.33 -14.07
C LEU A 412 -21.38 -5.95 -13.46
N VAL A 413 -21.56 -4.92 -14.29
CA VAL A 413 -21.86 -3.48 -14.09
C VAL A 413 -20.96 -2.59 -13.20
N TYR A 414 -20.28 -3.05 -12.15
CA TYR A 414 -19.55 -2.13 -11.25
C TYR A 414 -18.11 -1.81 -11.63
N PHE A 415 -17.50 -2.55 -12.55
CA PHE A 415 -16.09 -2.32 -12.90
C PHE A 415 -15.88 -2.13 -14.40
N THR A 416 -14.82 -1.41 -14.75
CA THR A 416 -14.29 -1.24 -16.11
C THR A 416 -12.81 -1.62 -16.15
N ASP A 417 -12.21 -1.78 -17.32
CA ASP A 417 -10.77 -2.07 -17.51
C ASP A 417 -9.96 -0.85 -17.97
N SER A 418 -10.53 0.34 -17.86
CA SER A 418 -9.86 1.57 -18.28
C SER A 418 -10.30 2.77 -17.46
N TYR A 419 -9.38 3.72 -17.36
CA TYR A 419 -9.67 5.10 -16.98
C TYR A 419 -9.80 5.93 -18.26
N SER A 420 -10.71 6.90 -18.29
CA SER A 420 -10.87 7.77 -19.47
C SER A 420 -9.91 8.97 -19.47
N GLY A 421 -9.20 9.18 -18.36
CA GLY A 421 -8.15 10.19 -18.17
C GLY A 421 -8.67 11.63 -18.18
N LEU A 422 -8.12 12.47 -17.30
CA LEU A 422 -8.38 13.90 -17.29
C LEU A 422 -7.16 14.65 -16.75
N SER A 423 -7.05 15.94 -17.07
CA SER A 423 -6.09 16.83 -16.42
C SER A 423 -6.84 17.94 -15.72
N LEU A 424 -6.31 18.37 -14.58
CA LEU A 424 -6.79 19.55 -13.88
C LEU A 424 -5.79 20.68 -14.01
N ASP A 425 -6.32 21.89 -13.93
CA ASP A 425 -5.54 23.12 -13.88
C ASP A 425 -5.67 23.75 -12.50
N TYR A 426 -4.73 24.65 -12.19
CA TYR A 426 -4.73 25.44 -10.97
C TYR A 426 -4.48 26.90 -11.33
N SER A 427 -5.44 27.76 -10.99
CA SER A 427 -5.35 29.21 -11.12
C SER A 427 -5.99 29.81 -9.88
N LEU A 428 -5.18 30.51 -9.08
CA LEU A 428 -5.70 31.21 -7.90
C LEU A 428 -5.77 32.71 -8.19
N ASP A 429 -6.99 33.25 -8.22
CA ASP A 429 -7.26 34.66 -8.58
C ASP A 429 -7.59 35.51 -7.34
N PHE A 430 -6.96 35.21 -6.18
CA PHE A 430 -7.20 35.93 -4.93
C PHE A 430 -5.90 36.17 -4.14
N PRO A 431 -5.61 37.41 -3.71
CA PRO A 431 -4.59 37.69 -2.70
C PRO A 431 -5.22 37.53 -1.31
N CYS A 432 -5.24 36.30 -0.78
CA CYS A 432 -5.45 36.14 0.65
C CYS A 432 -4.15 36.53 1.38
N LEU A 433 -4.16 37.65 2.11
CA LEU A 433 -3.05 38.08 2.96
C LEU A 433 -3.52 38.05 4.43
N PRO A 434 -3.61 36.87 5.07
CA PRO A 434 -4.13 36.76 6.43
C PRO A 434 -3.15 37.22 7.51
N PHE A 435 -1.87 37.49 7.20
CA PHE A 435 -0.95 38.14 8.14
C PHE A 435 -0.61 39.57 7.75
N ARG A 436 -1.01 40.51 8.62
CA ARG A 436 -0.36 41.81 8.70
C ARG A 436 1.11 41.60 9.05
N ASP A 437 1.96 42.38 8.39
CA ASP A 437 3.35 42.59 8.75
C ASP A 437 3.46 42.92 10.26
N ASP A 438 4.09 42.02 11.03
CA ASP A 438 4.32 42.11 12.47
C ASP A 438 5.21 43.28 12.90
N SER A 439 5.62 44.13 11.95
CA SER A 439 6.38 45.35 12.20
C SER A 439 5.61 46.41 13.02
N ASN A 440 4.30 46.22 13.28
CA ASN A 440 3.49 47.08 14.15
C ASN A 440 2.68 46.27 15.18
N ARG A 441 3.35 45.73 16.21
CA ARG A 441 2.70 45.40 17.50
C ARG A 441 2.27 46.69 18.21
N SER A 442 1.15 47.29 17.80
CA SER A 442 0.40 48.16 18.69
C SER A 442 -0.30 47.29 19.73
N SER A 443 -0.28 47.74 20.99
CA SER A 443 -0.81 47.07 22.17
C SER A 443 -2.26 46.60 21.99
N ARG A 444 -2.48 45.37 21.49
CA ARG A 444 -3.73 44.64 21.70
C ARG A 444 -3.80 44.33 23.19
N SER A 445 -4.95 44.59 23.81
CA SER A 445 -5.32 43.92 25.06
C SER A 445 -5.07 42.42 24.88
N VAL A 446 -4.37 41.80 25.83
CA VAL A 446 -3.98 40.38 25.72
C VAL A 446 -5.28 39.57 25.68
N ALA A 447 -5.61 39.05 24.49
CA ALA A 447 -6.67 38.04 24.37
C ALA A 447 -6.24 36.86 25.24
N ASP A 448 -7.20 36.24 25.91
CA ASP A 448 -6.94 35.24 26.93
C ASP A 448 -7.98 34.13 26.81
N VAL A 449 -7.54 32.89 26.78
CA VAL A 449 -8.37 31.69 26.93
C VAL A 449 -7.76 30.79 28.00
N GLU A 450 -8.58 30.31 28.93
CA GLU A 450 -8.10 29.43 30.01
C GLU A 450 -9.09 28.29 30.23
N ILE A 451 -8.59 27.05 30.23
CA ILE A 451 -9.32 25.85 30.62
C ILE A 451 -9.34 25.78 32.15
N THR A 452 -10.49 26.09 32.73
CA THR A 452 -10.69 26.02 34.19
C THR A 452 -11.06 24.60 34.67
N SER A 453 -11.57 23.76 33.78
CA SER A 453 -11.81 22.32 33.99
C SER A 453 -11.93 21.61 32.65
N PRO A 454 -11.35 20.40 32.48
CA PRO A 454 -10.63 19.61 33.48
C PRO A 454 -9.23 20.18 33.80
N ILE A 455 -8.72 19.89 35.00
CA ILE A 455 -7.31 20.14 35.32
C ILE A 455 -6.41 19.13 34.59
N SER A 456 -5.17 19.50 34.29
CA SER A 456 -4.20 18.59 33.70
C SER A 456 -3.96 17.37 34.59
N GLY A 457 -3.96 16.18 34.00
CA GLY A 457 -3.89 14.87 34.67
C GLY A 457 -5.24 14.31 35.15
N ALA A 458 -6.37 14.99 34.90
CA ALA A 458 -7.68 14.48 35.29
C ALA A 458 -7.99 13.12 34.64
N ASN A 459 -8.58 12.21 35.42
CA ASN A 459 -9.04 10.91 34.92
C ASN A 459 -10.51 11.01 34.49
N ILE A 460 -10.78 10.68 33.23
CA ILE A 460 -12.12 10.72 32.64
C ILE A 460 -12.50 9.32 32.18
N ASN A 461 -13.67 8.84 32.61
CA ASN A 461 -14.18 7.55 32.18
C ASN A 461 -14.69 7.61 30.73
N THR A 462 -14.29 6.65 29.92
CA THR A 462 -14.73 6.52 28.53
C THR A 462 -16.22 6.22 28.43
N GLY A 463 -16.90 6.66 27.37
CA GLY A 463 -18.36 6.48 27.22
C GLY A 463 -19.19 7.51 28.00
N THR A 464 -18.56 8.51 28.61
CA THR A 464 -19.23 9.61 29.33
C THR A 464 -19.13 10.92 28.53
N THR A 465 -19.79 11.98 29.00
CA THR A 465 -19.63 13.32 28.42
C THR A 465 -18.63 14.13 29.25
N LEU A 466 -17.56 14.60 28.62
CA LEU A 466 -16.62 15.54 29.22
C LEU A 466 -17.20 16.97 29.16
N THR A 467 -17.27 17.62 30.32
CA THR A 467 -17.59 19.05 30.40
C THR A 467 -16.29 19.85 30.49
N ILE A 468 -16.09 20.76 29.54
CA ILE A 468 -14.93 21.64 29.47
C ILE A 468 -15.40 23.04 29.86
N ASN A 469 -14.98 23.52 31.03
CA ASN A 469 -15.28 24.88 31.48
C ASN A 469 -14.11 25.79 31.13
N TYR A 470 -14.41 26.98 30.62
CA TYR A 470 -13.39 27.92 30.20
C TYR A 470 -13.77 29.36 30.50
N THR A 471 -12.74 30.19 30.65
CA THR A 471 -12.86 31.65 30.60
C THR A 471 -12.21 32.18 29.34
N SER A 472 -12.74 33.28 28.82
CA SER A 472 -12.19 33.91 27.63
C SER A 472 -12.46 35.41 27.64
N MET A 473 -11.51 36.19 27.10
CA MET A 473 -11.59 37.64 26.95
C MET A 473 -11.08 38.07 25.58
N MET A 474 -11.77 39.02 24.94
CA MET A 474 -11.41 39.53 23.60
C MET A 474 -11.34 38.43 22.52
N VAL A 475 -12.21 37.42 22.64
CA VAL A 475 -12.36 36.28 21.75
C VAL A 475 -13.81 36.22 21.27
N ASP A 476 -14.02 35.97 19.98
CA ASP A 476 -15.36 35.85 19.38
C ASP A 476 -15.85 34.40 19.37
N THR A 477 -14.95 33.44 19.14
CA THR A 477 -15.24 32.01 19.11
C THR A 477 -14.15 31.22 19.84
N VAL A 478 -14.54 30.22 20.63
CA VAL A 478 -13.61 29.23 21.17
C VAL A 478 -13.84 27.87 20.53
N ILE A 479 -12.76 27.12 20.33
CA ILE A 479 -12.80 25.74 19.82
C ILE A 479 -12.03 24.84 20.76
N ALA A 480 -12.72 23.86 21.35
CA ALA A 480 -12.06 22.76 22.05
C ALA A 480 -11.70 21.67 21.04
N VAL A 481 -10.47 21.17 21.14
CA VAL A 481 -9.87 20.14 20.28
C VAL A 481 -9.31 19.05 21.18
N LEU A 482 -9.82 17.83 21.07
CA LEU A 482 -9.33 16.68 21.81
C LEU A 482 -8.82 15.61 20.85
N SER A 483 -7.61 15.11 21.09
CA SER A 483 -7.08 13.98 20.30
C SER A 483 -7.90 12.72 20.55
N TYR A 484 -8.39 12.12 19.47
CA TYR A 484 -9.16 10.89 19.48
C TYR A 484 -8.29 9.69 19.09
N HIS A 485 -7.68 9.75 17.90
CA HIS A 485 -6.75 8.76 17.37
C HIS A 485 -5.42 9.44 16.99
N THR A 486 -4.49 8.69 16.40
CA THR A 486 -3.18 9.21 15.97
C THR A 486 -3.29 10.38 15.00
N ASP A 487 -4.33 10.39 14.16
CA ASP A 487 -4.56 11.36 13.09
C ASP A 487 -5.91 12.10 13.20
N SER A 488 -6.73 11.76 14.20
CA SER A 488 -8.10 12.25 14.34
C SER A 488 -8.32 12.99 15.65
N VAL A 489 -9.12 14.05 15.59
CA VAL A 489 -9.54 14.87 16.72
C VAL A 489 -11.05 14.97 16.78
N VAL A 490 -11.56 15.28 17.96
CA VAL A 490 -12.95 15.70 18.14
C VAL A 490 -12.95 17.17 18.51
N VAL A 491 -13.78 17.93 17.80
CA VAL A 491 -13.87 19.39 17.92
C VAL A 491 -15.26 19.81 18.31
N VAL A 492 -15.34 20.84 19.15
CA VAL A 492 -16.60 21.51 19.49
C VAL A 492 -16.33 22.99 19.67
N ALA A 493 -17.16 23.83 19.07
CA ALA A 493 -17.02 25.27 19.11
C ALA A 493 -18.18 25.93 19.86
N ASN A 494 -17.95 27.11 20.42
CA ASN A 494 -18.99 27.94 21.00
C ASN A 494 -18.57 29.42 20.93
N ALA A 495 -19.51 30.32 21.24
CA ALA A 495 -19.21 31.74 21.36
C ALA A 495 -18.10 31.98 22.39
N GLY A 496 -17.23 32.95 22.10
CA GLY A 496 -16.04 33.31 22.86
C GLY A 496 -16.31 33.99 24.20
N ASN A 497 -17.53 33.90 24.73
CA ASN A 497 -17.84 34.26 26.11
C ASN A 497 -17.48 33.07 27.03
N ALA A 498 -17.08 33.36 28.27
CA ALA A 498 -16.86 32.31 29.28
C ALA A 498 -18.07 31.36 29.38
N GLY A 499 -17.81 30.07 29.49
CA GLY A 499 -18.87 29.08 29.41
C GLY A 499 -18.38 27.64 29.53
N SER A 500 -19.19 26.74 28.99
CA SER A 500 -18.95 25.30 29.02
C SER A 500 -19.16 24.68 27.63
N LEU A 501 -18.29 23.75 27.27
CA LEU A 501 -18.41 22.89 26.09
C LEU A 501 -18.70 21.47 26.56
N LEU A 502 -19.55 20.75 25.81
CA LEU A 502 -19.89 19.36 26.10
C LEU A 502 -19.35 18.46 25.00
N LEU A 503 -18.52 17.50 25.38
CA LEU A 503 -17.83 16.63 24.45
C LEU A 503 -18.12 15.15 24.80
N PRO A 504 -18.93 14.44 23.99
CA PRO A 504 -19.20 13.03 24.20
C PRO A 504 -17.93 12.22 23.93
N ILE A 505 -17.47 11.46 24.92
CA ILE A 505 -16.27 10.63 24.84
C ILE A 505 -16.66 9.22 24.39
N PRO A 506 -16.17 8.72 23.25
CA PRO A 506 -16.44 7.36 22.82
C PRO A 506 -15.89 6.33 23.81
N SER A 507 -16.56 5.20 23.92
CA SER A 507 -16.10 4.07 24.75
C SER A 507 -14.72 3.53 24.35
N LYS A 508 -14.30 3.76 23.10
CA LYS A 508 -13.03 3.31 22.52
C LYS A 508 -11.81 4.20 22.85
N MET A 509 -12.03 5.40 23.40
CA MET A 509 -10.93 6.28 23.79
C MET A 509 -10.09 5.64 24.91
N TYR A 510 -8.77 5.84 24.92
CA TYR A 510 -7.92 5.23 25.94
C TYR A 510 -6.57 5.97 26.06
N GLY A 511 -6.03 6.03 27.27
CA GLY A 511 -4.73 6.62 27.57
C GLY A 511 -4.75 8.14 27.70
N THR A 512 -3.56 8.73 27.81
CA THR A 512 -3.41 10.18 28.00
C THR A 512 -3.45 10.94 26.66
N LYS A 513 -4.32 11.94 26.56
CA LYS A 513 -4.53 12.75 25.36
C LYS A 513 -4.52 14.26 25.67
N PRO A 514 -3.98 15.10 24.78
CA PRO A 514 -4.09 16.54 24.92
C PRO A 514 -5.50 17.04 24.59
N LEU A 515 -6.03 17.93 25.43
CA LEU A 515 -7.17 18.80 25.17
C LEU A 515 -6.65 20.22 24.99
N VAL A 516 -6.94 20.83 23.86
CA VAL A 516 -6.52 22.20 23.51
C VAL A 516 -7.77 23.06 23.35
N LEU A 517 -7.73 24.27 23.90
CA LEU A 517 -8.73 25.31 23.69
C LEU A 517 -8.10 26.43 22.85
N ILE A 518 -8.74 26.77 21.74
CA ILE A 518 -8.25 27.77 20.79
C ILE A 518 -9.21 28.97 20.82
N GLY A 519 -8.68 30.17 21.04
CA GLY A 519 -9.42 31.43 20.94
C GLY A 519 -9.28 32.08 19.57
N ILE A 520 -10.40 32.44 18.97
CA ILE A 520 -10.50 33.05 17.63
C ILE A 520 -11.19 34.42 17.73
N ASP A 521 -10.62 35.46 17.10
CA ASP A 521 -11.22 36.80 17.03
C ASP A 521 -12.24 36.96 15.88
N GLU A 522 -12.91 38.11 15.82
CA GLU A 522 -13.91 38.46 14.79
C GLU A 522 -13.38 38.41 13.33
N ASN A 523 -12.06 38.38 13.14
CA ASN A 523 -11.40 38.25 11.84
C ASN A 523 -10.95 36.80 11.58
N ASN A 524 -11.50 35.82 12.31
CA ASN A 524 -11.14 34.41 12.27
C ASN A 524 -9.66 34.12 12.59
N THR A 525 -8.96 35.04 13.27
CA THR A 525 -7.54 34.86 13.60
C THR A 525 -7.41 34.14 14.94
N ILE A 526 -6.52 33.15 15.02
CA ILE A 526 -6.15 32.53 16.30
C ILE A 526 -5.40 33.57 17.13
N VAL A 527 -5.97 33.96 18.27
CA VAL A 527 -5.43 35.02 19.13
C VAL A 527 -4.83 34.52 20.43
N ASP A 528 -5.24 33.34 20.90
CA ASP A 528 -4.69 32.71 22.09
C ASP A 528 -4.99 31.20 22.14
N LEU A 529 -4.24 30.45 22.96
CA LEU A 529 -4.44 29.00 23.16
C LEU A 529 -4.10 28.57 24.59
N ASP A 530 -4.84 27.59 25.09
CA ASP A 530 -4.53 26.88 26.33
C ASP A 530 -4.65 25.36 26.14
N SER A 531 -3.95 24.57 26.95
CA SER A 531 -3.96 23.11 26.83
C SER A 531 -3.77 22.39 28.16
N VAL A 532 -4.45 21.24 28.29
CA VAL A 532 -4.32 20.32 29.42
C VAL A 532 -4.20 18.88 28.94
N MET A 533 -3.49 18.03 29.70
CA MET A 533 -3.45 16.60 29.42
C MET A 533 -4.57 15.89 30.18
N VAL A 534 -5.34 15.03 29.53
CA VAL A 534 -6.45 14.31 30.15
C VAL A 534 -6.20 12.80 30.00
N ASN A 535 -6.39 12.05 31.08
CA ASN A 535 -6.22 10.59 31.05
C ASN A 535 -7.57 9.89 30.90
N PHE A 536 -7.72 9.10 29.84
CA PHE A 536 -8.96 8.36 29.57
C PHE A 536 -8.84 6.93 30.06
N THR A 537 -9.70 6.59 31.03
CA THR A 537 -9.70 5.30 31.72
C THR A 537 -10.98 4.52 31.45
N THR A 538 -10.89 3.20 31.53
CA THR A 538 -12.06 2.31 31.54
C THR A 538 -12.09 1.49 32.82
N GLY A 539 -13.29 1.15 33.30
CA GLY A 539 -13.48 0.18 34.37
C GLY A 539 -13.44 -1.28 33.90
N ALA A 540 -13.41 -1.51 32.58
CA ALA A 540 -13.30 -2.84 32.01
C ALA A 540 -11.89 -3.42 32.18
N THR A 541 -11.80 -4.74 32.36
CA THR A 541 -10.51 -5.44 32.46
C THR A 541 -9.99 -5.78 31.06
N LEU A 542 -8.66 -5.78 30.90
CA LEU A 542 -8.02 -6.25 29.67
C LEU A 542 -8.02 -7.78 29.67
N ASP A 543 -8.52 -8.37 28.59
CA ASP A 543 -8.67 -9.81 28.42
C ASP A 543 -7.56 -10.39 27.52
N SER A 544 -7.28 -9.75 26.38
CA SER A 544 -6.22 -10.17 25.45
C SER A 544 -5.59 -9.00 24.69
N ILE A 545 -4.42 -9.24 24.09
CA ILE A 545 -3.66 -8.29 23.30
C ILE A 545 -3.41 -8.89 21.93
N SER A 546 -3.67 -8.13 20.86
CA SER A 546 -3.23 -8.47 19.50
C SER A 546 -2.34 -7.37 18.93
N ILE A 547 -1.48 -7.77 17.99
CA ILE A 547 -0.62 -6.88 17.22
C ILE A 547 -1.01 -6.94 15.75
N TYR A 548 -0.83 -5.82 15.07
CA TYR A 548 -0.90 -5.75 13.63
C TYR A 548 0.39 -5.11 13.06
N PRO A 549 1.03 -5.70 12.03
CA PRO A 549 0.76 -7.03 11.46
C PRO A 549 0.93 -8.20 12.45
N GLU A 550 0.23 -9.31 12.22
CA GLU A 550 0.33 -10.54 13.05
C GLU A 550 1.66 -11.27 12.89
N THR A 551 2.38 -10.97 11.80
CA THR A 551 3.67 -11.55 11.47
C THR A 551 4.52 -10.50 10.77
N PHE A 552 5.80 -10.44 11.12
CA PHE A 552 6.74 -9.49 10.54
C PHE A 552 7.69 -10.16 9.57
N TYR A 553 7.97 -9.50 8.45
CA TYR A 553 8.95 -9.92 7.46
C TYR A 553 9.95 -8.78 7.26
N LEU A 554 11.12 -8.89 7.89
CA LEU A 554 12.13 -7.83 7.93
C LEU A 554 13.49 -8.31 7.40
N ASN A 555 14.22 -7.46 6.66
CA ASN A 555 15.66 -7.65 6.47
C ASN A 555 16.44 -7.03 7.63
N GLN A 556 17.74 -7.34 7.73
CA GLN A 556 18.59 -6.73 8.73
C GLN A 556 18.58 -5.19 8.60
N SER A 557 18.39 -4.50 9.72
CA SER A 557 18.22 -3.05 9.87
C SER A 557 16.89 -2.48 9.37
N ASP A 558 16.01 -3.27 8.76
CA ASP A 558 14.67 -2.80 8.41
C ASP A 558 13.86 -2.52 9.68
N THR A 559 13.03 -1.48 9.59
CA THR A 559 12.03 -1.15 10.61
C THR A 559 10.64 -1.29 10.02
N ILE A 560 9.70 -1.78 10.82
CA ILE A 560 8.28 -1.82 10.47
C ILE A 560 7.46 -1.28 11.64
N SER A 561 6.46 -0.47 11.33
CA SER A 561 5.51 0.00 12.33
C SER A 561 4.54 -1.11 12.72
N PHE A 562 4.03 -1.01 13.95
CA PHE A 562 2.97 -1.88 14.44
C PHE A 562 1.92 -1.08 15.20
N SER A 563 0.73 -1.66 15.35
CA SER A 563 -0.32 -1.19 16.25
C SER A 563 -0.76 -2.32 17.18
N LEU A 564 -1.14 -1.97 18.40
CA LEU A 564 -1.61 -2.91 19.43
C LEU A 564 -3.06 -2.63 19.79
N SER A 565 -3.85 -3.70 19.78
CA SER A 565 -5.25 -3.70 20.19
C SER A 565 -5.41 -4.48 21.49
N GLY A 566 -6.00 -3.83 22.49
CA GLY A 566 -6.45 -4.49 23.71
C GLY A 566 -7.94 -4.84 23.62
N TYR A 567 -8.28 -6.09 23.90
CA TYR A 567 -9.66 -6.57 24.00
C TYR A 567 -10.07 -6.53 25.46
N PHE A 568 -11.14 -5.79 25.76
CA PHE A 568 -11.59 -5.60 27.12
C PHE A 568 -12.90 -6.34 27.40
N SER A 569 -13.18 -6.60 28.68
CA SER A 569 -14.34 -7.33 29.18
C SER A 569 -15.70 -6.71 28.82
N ASP A 570 -15.71 -5.46 28.37
CA ASP A 570 -16.89 -4.76 27.86
C ASP A 570 -17.13 -4.98 26.35
N GLY A 571 -16.33 -5.83 25.72
CA GLY A 571 -16.37 -6.12 24.28
C GLY A 571 -15.80 -5.00 23.41
N VAL A 572 -15.23 -3.94 24.00
CA VAL A 572 -14.66 -2.81 23.28
C VAL A 572 -13.17 -3.03 23.06
N ILE A 573 -12.75 -2.91 21.80
CA ILE A 573 -11.33 -2.93 21.43
C ILE A 573 -10.78 -1.52 21.54
N ARG A 574 -9.63 -1.35 22.18
CA ARG A 574 -8.96 -0.06 22.37
C ARG A 574 -7.53 -0.13 21.86
N ASP A 575 -7.07 0.96 21.25
CA ASP A 575 -5.66 1.13 20.88
C ASP A 575 -4.84 1.32 22.16
N ILE A 576 -3.96 0.36 22.43
CA ILE A 576 -3.04 0.38 23.57
C ILE A 576 -1.59 0.60 23.14
N THR A 577 -1.31 0.90 21.86
CA THR A 577 0.05 0.99 21.29
C THR A 577 0.98 1.91 22.09
N LYS A 578 0.44 3.00 22.63
CA LYS A 578 1.17 4.01 23.41
C LYS A 578 1.04 3.84 24.92
N ASP A 579 0.49 2.73 25.38
CA ASP A 579 0.38 2.44 26.81
C ASP A 579 1.78 2.21 27.41
N PRO A 580 2.21 3.01 28.41
CA PRO A 580 3.55 2.93 28.97
C PRO A 580 3.78 1.64 29.77
N ASP A 581 2.73 0.91 30.16
CA ASP A 581 2.84 -0.31 30.96
C ASP A 581 3.06 -1.58 30.11
N LEU A 582 3.19 -1.44 28.78
CA LEU A 582 3.47 -2.54 27.88
C LEU A 582 4.94 -2.99 27.93
N ILE A 583 5.13 -4.30 28.05
CA ILE A 583 6.45 -4.94 28.05
C ILE A 583 6.59 -5.76 26.77
N PHE A 584 7.73 -5.60 26.09
CA PHE A 584 8.08 -6.30 24.86
C PHE A 584 9.22 -7.27 25.17
N ASP A 585 9.00 -8.54 24.91
CA ASP A 585 9.96 -9.62 25.18
C ASP A 585 10.34 -10.30 23.87
N PHE A 586 11.58 -10.08 23.42
CA PHE A 586 12.15 -10.66 22.19
C PHE A 586 12.96 -11.89 22.61
N VAL A 587 12.49 -13.08 22.24
CA VAL A 587 13.00 -14.34 22.79
C VAL A 587 14.42 -14.64 22.32
N GLU A 588 14.73 -14.33 21.06
CA GLU A 588 16.03 -14.63 20.45
C GLU A 588 16.98 -13.41 20.38
N ASP A 589 16.54 -12.23 20.79
CA ASP A 589 17.28 -10.95 20.72
C ASP A 589 17.78 -10.61 19.29
N ASN A 590 17.09 -11.07 18.25
CA ASN A 590 17.37 -10.73 16.85
C ASN A 590 16.59 -9.50 16.37
N ALA A 591 15.62 -9.03 17.14
CA ALA A 591 14.85 -7.81 16.91
C ALA A 591 14.73 -6.99 18.19
N SER A 592 14.41 -5.71 18.04
CA SER A 592 14.20 -4.81 19.17
C SER A 592 13.08 -3.82 18.90
N LYS A 593 12.50 -3.28 19.98
CA LYS A 593 11.59 -2.15 19.89
C LYS A 593 12.38 -0.90 19.52
N TYR A 594 12.01 -0.28 18.41
CA TYR A 594 12.58 0.97 17.93
C TYR A 594 11.52 2.08 17.98
N ALA A 595 11.88 3.26 18.47
CA ALA A 595 10.94 4.35 18.73
C ALA A 595 9.68 3.87 19.51
N GLN A 596 8.56 4.62 19.45
CA GLN A 596 7.36 4.27 20.22
C GLN A 596 6.59 3.06 19.66
N ASN A 597 6.59 2.87 18.33
CA ASN A 597 5.69 1.96 17.62
C ASN A 597 6.37 1.26 16.42
N TYR A 598 7.69 1.07 16.45
CA TYR A 598 8.40 0.29 15.44
C TYR A 598 9.10 -0.92 16.05
N ILE A 599 9.21 -1.98 15.26
CA ILE A 599 10.12 -3.08 15.49
C ILE A 599 11.24 -2.95 14.48
N LYS A 600 12.47 -3.12 14.94
CA LYS A 600 13.66 -3.16 14.09
C LYS A 600 14.26 -4.54 14.13
N MET A 601 14.68 -5.04 12.97
CA MET A 601 15.46 -6.26 12.89
C MET A 601 16.95 -5.95 13.07
N ASP A 602 17.58 -6.49 14.10
CA ASP A 602 18.99 -6.27 14.40
C ASP A 602 19.88 -7.45 13.97
N GLY A 603 19.32 -8.66 14.01
CA GLY A 603 19.98 -9.93 13.72
C GLY A 603 19.80 -10.45 12.29
N LEU A 604 20.31 -11.67 12.06
CA LEU A 604 20.29 -12.36 10.77
C LEU A 604 19.45 -13.64 10.76
N ALA A 605 18.72 -13.90 11.84
CA ALA A 605 17.83 -15.03 12.04
C ALA A 605 16.47 -14.54 12.54
N ASP A 606 15.46 -15.41 12.51
CA ASP A 606 14.11 -15.11 12.99
C ASP A 606 14.11 -14.77 14.49
N ASP A 607 13.06 -14.09 14.94
CA ASP A 607 12.79 -13.80 16.35
C ASP A 607 11.32 -14.08 16.70
N THR A 608 11.04 -14.26 17.97
CA THR A 608 9.72 -14.44 18.55
C THR A 608 9.47 -13.32 19.54
N LEU A 609 8.34 -12.64 19.40
CA LEU A 609 7.92 -11.55 20.26
C LEU A 609 6.72 -11.96 21.11
N TYR A 610 6.79 -11.66 22.41
CA TYR A 610 5.64 -11.63 23.31
C TYR A 610 5.42 -10.21 23.84
N ILE A 611 4.17 -9.77 23.86
CA ILE A 611 3.79 -8.48 24.41
C ILE A 611 2.89 -8.71 25.62
N SER A 612 3.24 -8.11 26.74
CA SER A 612 2.49 -8.28 27.98
C SER A 612 2.11 -6.97 28.63
N LYS A 613 1.00 -7.01 29.37
CA LYS A 613 0.57 -5.95 30.27
C LYS A 613 0.01 -6.59 31.53
N GLY A 614 0.72 -6.43 32.65
CA GLY A 614 0.38 -7.13 33.89
C GLY A 614 0.45 -8.65 33.69
N ALA A 615 -0.68 -9.34 33.89
CA ALA A 615 -0.76 -10.80 33.76
C ALA A 615 -1.19 -11.29 32.35
N ILE A 616 -1.59 -10.37 31.45
CA ILE A 616 -2.03 -10.72 30.10
C ILE A 616 -0.83 -10.73 29.16
N ILE A 617 -0.70 -11.78 28.37
CA ILE A 617 0.35 -11.98 27.36
C ILE A 617 -0.35 -12.19 26.01
N SER A 618 0.19 -11.60 24.94
CA SER A 618 -0.27 -11.79 23.58
C SER A 618 -0.10 -13.23 23.10
N ASP A 619 -0.71 -13.56 21.96
CA ASP A 619 -0.32 -14.73 21.19
C ASP A 619 1.14 -14.64 20.73
N THR A 620 1.68 -15.76 20.23
CA THR A 620 3.05 -15.82 19.70
C THR A 620 3.15 -15.00 18.42
N ILE A 621 4.02 -14.01 18.42
CA ILE A 621 4.24 -13.12 17.28
C ILE A 621 5.58 -13.50 16.65
N VAL A 622 5.57 -13.88 15.37
CA VAL A 622 6.79 -14.32 14.69
C VAL A 622 7.36 -13.20 13.83
N ILE A 623 8.65 -12.97 13.97
CA ILE A 623 9.44 -12.03 13.15
C ILE A 623 10.33 -12.87 12.26
N PHE A 624 9.90 -13.06 11.02
CA PHE A 624 10.70 -13.73 10.01
C PHE A 624 11.79 -12.79 9.50
N LYS A 625 13.02 -13.24 9.64
CA LYS A 625 14.12 -12.73 8.84
C LYS A 625 13.84 -13.13 7.41
N VAL A 626 13.56 -12.13 6.58
CA VAL A 626 13.60 -12.40 5.15
C VAL A 626 15.07 -12.62 4.81
N GLY A 627 15.40 -13.80 4.26
CA GLY A 627 16.76 -14.13 3.87
C GLY A 627 17.37 -12.98 3.06
N THR A 628 18.70 -12.91 2.97
CA THR A 628 19.40 -11.98 2.06
C THR A 628 19.01 -12.12 0.58
N ASN A 629 18.05 -13.02 0.28
CA ASN A 629 17.38 -13.25 -0.98
C ASN A 629 16.02 -12.52 -1.08
N PHE A 630 15.74 -11.56 -0.20
CA PHE A 630 14.85 -10.47 -0.56
C PHE A 630 15.66 -9.41 -1.27
N PRO A 631 15.31 -9.12 -2.51
CA PRO A 631 15.58 -7.79 -2.99
C PRO A 631 14.30 -7.09 -3.40
N PRO A 632 14.23 -5.75 -3.23
CA PRO A 632 13.41 -4.96 -4.13
C PRO A 632 13.88 -5.35 -5.53
N ASN A 633 13.03 -6.04 -6.32
CA ASN A 633 13.33 -6.58 -7.66
C ASN A 633 14.73 -6.18 -8.17
N CYS A 634 15.75 -7.05 -8.03
CA CYS A 634 17.14 -6.71 -8.40
C CYS A 634 17.23 -6.13 -9.82
N HIS A 635 16.25 -6.47 -10.66
CA HIS A 635 16.12 -6.09 -12.04
C HIS A 635 15.61 -4.68 -12.26
N ILE A 636 15.27 -3.89 -11.23
CA ILE A 636 14.63 -2.58 -11.42
C ILE A 636 15.31 -1.48 -10.65
N VAL A 637 15.60 -0.40 -11.37
CA VAL A 637 15.94 0.90 -10.80
C VAL A 637 14.69 1.76 -10.82
N SER A 638 14.18 2.14 -9.65
CA SER A 638 12.92 2.86 -9.49
C SER A 638 13.06 4.27 -8.93
N ASN A 639 14.26 4.66 -8.49
CA ASN A 639 14.54 5.99 -7.95
C ASN A 639 15.95 6.46 -8.33
N THR A 640 16.24 7.72 -8.04
CA THR A 640 17.52 8.38 -8.32
C THR A 640 18.50 8.36 -7.16
N ASN A 641 18.16 7.66 -6.08
CA ASN A 641 18.99 7.57 -4.88
C ASN A 641 20.32 6.87 -5.21
N ASN A 642 21.39 7.29 -4.55
CA ASN A 642 22.71 6.72 -4.77
C ASN A 642 22.85 5.29 -4.22
N GLY A 643 22.05 4.92 -3.22
CA GLY A 643 22.02 3.60 -2.61
C GLY A 643 20.66 3.28 -1.99
N GLY A 644 20.53 2.08 -1.43
CA GLY A 644 19.27 1.59 -0.85
C GLY A 644 18.30 1.00 -1.88
N ALA A 645 17.14 0.54 -1.41
CA ALA A 645 16.15 -0.15 -2.23
C ALA A 645 15.73 0.65 -3.48
N GLY A 646 15.71 0.00 -4.64
CA GLY A 646 15.32 0.63 -5.92
C GLY A 646 16.38 1.51 -6.56
N SER A 647 17.57 1.67 -5.96
CA SER A 647 18.69 2.38 -6.57
C SER A 647 19.42 1.52 -7.62
N LEU A 648 20.13 2.17 -8.56
CA LEU A 648 20.96 1.47 -9.55
C LEU A 648 22.07 0.64 -8.90
N LYS A 649 22.64 1.13 -7.79
CA LYS A 649 23.69 0.42 -7.06
C LYS A 649 23.16 -0.85 -6.40
N SER A 650 21.99 -0.77 -5.75
CA SER A 650 21.33 -1.94 -5.16
C SER A 650 20.95 -2.97 -6.24
N ALA A 651 20.44 -2.54 -7.39
CA ALA A 651 20.14 -3.42 -8.52
C ALA A 651 21.41 -4.15 -9.02
N LEU A 652 22.50 -3.42 -9.22
CA LEU A 652 23.79 -3.98 -9.66
C LEU A 652 24.38 -4.98 -8.68
N GLU A 653 24.34 -4.71 -7.37
CA GLU A 653 24.83 -5.64 -6.34
C GLU A 653 24.04 -6.96 -6.36
N CYS A 654 22.74 -6.86 -6.63
CA CYS A 654 21.76 -7.91 -6.42
C CYS A 654 21.60 -8.91 -7.57
N VAL A 655 21.62 -8.44 -8.84
CA VAL A 655 21.38 -9.31 -10.01
C VAL A 655 22.44 -10.41 -10.15
N GLN A 656 22.04 -11.56 -10.67
CA GLN A 656 22.95 -12.65 -11.04
C GLN A 656 23.55 -12.42 -12.44
N PRO A 657 24.67 -13.09 -12.79
CA PRO A 657 25.25 -12.99 -14.13
C PRO A 657 24.25 -13.38 -15.24
N ASN A 658 24.29 -12.63 -16.33
CA ASN A 658 23.43 -12.69 -17.54
C ASN A 658 22.00 -12.20 -17.37
N GLU A 659 21.66 -11.57 -16.25
CA GLU A 659 20.34 -10.98 -16.02
C GLU A 659 20.22 -9.55 -16.58
N THR A 660 18.99 -9.03 -16.59
CA THR A 660 18.68 -7.69 -17.09
C THR A 660 18.19 -6.78 -15.96
N ILE A 661 18.72 -5.56 -15.92
CA ILE A 661 18.26 -4.43 -15.12
C ILE A 661 17.49 -3.48 -16.06
N ILE A 662 16.33 -3.01 -15.60
CA ILE A 662 15.43 -2.13 -16.32
C ILE A 662 15.21 -0.87 -15.48
N PHE A 663 15.33 0.30 -16.09
CA PHE A 663 14.90 1.54 -15.44
C PHE A 663 13.38 1.66 -15.49
N ALA A 664 12.77 1.99 -14.36
CA ALA A 664 11.36 2.31 -14.29
C ALA A 664 11.06 3.48 -15.24
N PRO A 665 9.96 3.45 -16.02
CA PRO A 665 9.62 4.52 -16.97
C PRO A 665 9.61 5.91 -16.34
N GLU A 666 9.37 6.01 -15.04
CA GLU A 666 9.14 7.27 -14.36
C GLU A 666 10.41 8.01 -13.93
N ILE A 667 11.57 7.36 -14.06
CA ILE A 667 12.89 8.03 -13.93
C ILE A 667 13.52 8.31 -15.30
N ALA A 668 12.79 8.07 -16.40
CA ALA A 668 13.23 8.42 -17.74
C ALA A 668 13.38 9.94 -17.88
N GLY A 669 14.61 10.41 -18.11
CA GLY A 669 14.95 11.84 -18.13
C GLY A 669 15.51 12.38 -16.80
N ASP A 670 15.41 11.62 -15.71
CA ASP A 670 15.94 12.02 -14.41
C ASP A 670 17.45 11.76 -14.29
N THR A 671 18.07 12.42 -13.30
CA THR A 671 19.51 12.29 -13.01
C THR A 671 19.79 11.48 -11.76
N ILE A 672 20.47 10.36 -11.93
CA ILE A 672 21.09 9.57 -10.86
C ILE A 672 22.49 10.11 -10.61
N ILE A 673 22.73 10.61 -9.39
CA ILE A 673 24.04 11.14 -8.99
C ILE A 673 24.79 10.07 -8.20
N ILE A 674 26.00 9.75 -8.65
CA ILE A 674 26.88 8.77 -7.99
C ILE A 674 27.88 9.49 -7.09
N ASP A 675 27.83 9.20 -5.79
CA ASP A 675 28.72 9.83 -4.80
C ASP A 675 30.12 9.16 -4.79
N SER A 676 31.08 9.88 -5.35
CA SER A 676 32.53 9.67 -5.22
C SER A 676 33.21 8.43 -5.82
N ILE A 677 32.50 7.37 -6.23
CA ILE A 677 33.09 6.14 -6.81
C ILE A 677 32.42 5.81 -8.16
N SER A 678 33.12 5.13 -9.07
CA SER A 678 32.57 4.59 -10.33
C SER A 678 31.60 3.43 -10.08
N LEU A 679 30.74 3.13 -11.07
CA LEU A 679 30.00 1.86 -11.12
C LEU A 679 30.91 0.77 -11.70
N ASP A 680 31.34 -0.13 -10.83
CA ASP A 680 32.19 -1.26 -11.21
C ASP A 680 31.29 -2.47 -11.52
N ILE A 681 31.22 -2.86 -12.80
CA ILE A 681 30.34 -3.94 -13.28
C ILE A 681 31.18 -5.19 -13.55
N GLU A 682 31.26 -6.06 -12.54
CA GLU A 682 32.11 -7.25 -12.52
C GLU A 682 31.45 -8.52 -13.13
N LYS A 683 30.22 -8.41 -13.62
CA LYS A 683 29.44 -9.55 -14.15
C LYS A 683 28.74 -9.19 -15.45
N SER A 684 28.52 -10.19 -16.31
CA SER A 684 27.74 -10.03 -17.54
C SER A 684 26.30 -9.66 -17.20
N LEU A 685 25.73 -8.63 -17.83
CA LEU A 685 24.34 -8.21 -17.61
C LEU A 685 23.86 -7.24 -18.69
N LYS A 686 22.56 -6.93 -18.68
CA LYS A 686 21.97 -5.86 -19.50
C LYS A 686 21.41 -4.76 -18.62
N ILE A 687 21.56 -3.51 -19.01
CA ILE A 687 20.94 -2.33 -18.37
C ILE A 687 20.16 -1.58 -19.44
N ILE A 688 18.84 -1.54 -19.29
CA ILE A 688 17.93 -1.07 -20.34
C ILE A 688 17.01 0.02 -19.79
N ASN A 689 16.95 1.16 -20.47
CA ASN A 689 15.91 2.15 -20.26
C ASN A 689 14.90 2.09 -21.42
N SER A 690 13.67 1.67 -21.12
CA SER A 690 12.59 1.57 -22.10
C SER A 690 11.79 2.88 -22.26
N GLY A 691 12.07 3.92 -21.46
CA GLY A 691 11.39 5.21 -21.52
C GLY A 691 11.78 6.06 -22.73
N GLU A 692 10.92 7.02 -23.09
CA GLU A 692 11.18 7.92 -24.24
C GLU A 692 12.42 8.80 -24.03
N ASN A 693 12.65 9.25 -22.79
CA ASN A 693 13.79 10.08 -22.42
C ASN A 693 14.94 9.22 -21.84
N LYS A 694 16.19 9.62 -22.11
CA LYS A 694 17.37 8.94 -21.56
C LYS A 694 17.46 9.16 -20.05
N VAL A 695 17.67 8.10 -19.27
CA VAL A 695 18.10 8.21 -17.87
C VAL A 695 19.51 8.78 -17.83
N ILE A 696 19.73 9.79 -17.00
CA ILE A 696 21.01 10.48 -16.86
C ILE A 696 21.77 9.88 -15.67
N ILE A 697 22.97 9.36 -15.90
CA ILE A 697 23.84 8.84 -14.85
C ILE A 697 25.06 9.73 -14.74
N LYS A 698 25.18 10.45 -13.63
CA LYS A 698 26.20 11.49 -13.43
C LYS A 698 27.17 11.11 -12.30
N SER A 699 28.46 11.03 -12.63
CA SER A 699 29.53 10.90 -11.62
C SER A 699 30.18 12.25 -11.35
N GLY A 700 30.35 12.59 -10.07
CA GLY A 700 30.94 13.86 -9.62
C GLY A 700 32.48 13.91 -9.64
N LEU A 701 33.17 12.77 -9.48
CA LEU A 701 34.63 12.74 -9.23
C LEU A 701 35.42 11.85 -10.22
N THR A 702 34.79 10.84 -10.83
CA THR A 702 35.47 9.74 -11.54
C THR A 702 34.84 9.40 -12.90
N THR A 703 35.32 8.33 -13.53
CA THR A 703 34.61 7.64 -14.63
C THR A 703 33.25 7.14 -14.13
N VAL A 704 32.23 7.12 -15.01
CA VAL A 704 30.87 6.71 -14.63
C VAL A 704 30.78 5.19 -14.49
N ILE A 705 31.27 4.43 -15.48
CA ILE A 705 31.21 2.96 -15.50
C ILE A 705 32.61 2.36 -15.76
N ASN A 706 32.99 1.34 -15.00
CA ASN A 706 34.08 0.42 -15.35
C ASN A 706 33.52 -0.98 -15.57
N THR A 707 33.95 -1.63 -16.65
CA THR A 707 33.66 -3.06 -16.90
C THR A 707 34.88 -3.92 -16.61
N PHE A 708 34.72 -5.24 -16.56
CA PHE A 708 35.81 -6.16 -16.25
C PHE A 708 36.05 -7.19 -17.35
N ALA A 709 37.27 -7.72 -17.41
CA ALA A 709 37.65 -8.74 -18.38
C ALA A 709 36.77 -9.99 -18.26
N GLY A 710 36.31 -10.52 -19.39
CA GLY A 710 35.44 -11.70 -19.45
C GLY A 710 33.94 -11.43 -19.25
N THR A 711 33.53 -10.16 -19.04
CA THR A 711 32.11 -9.79 -18.94
C THR A 711 31.48 -9.47 -20.30
N GLU A 712 30.17 -9.72 -20.46
CA GLU A 712 29.34 -9.27 -21.57
C GLU A 712 28.28 -8.28 -21.05
N ILE A 713 28.39 -7.00 -21.41
CA ILE A 713 27.56 -5.93 -20.88
C ILE A 713 26.79 -5.25 -22.00
N TRP A 714 25.48 -5.08 -21.82
CA TRP A 714 24.60 -4.33 -22.73
C TRP A 714 24.07 -3.07 -22.04
N LEU A 715 24.26 -1.90 -22.63
CA LEU A 715 23.69 -0.63 -22.15
C LEU A 715 22.75 -0.04 -23.20
N GLU A 716 21.53 0.32 -22.80
CA GLU A 716 20.53 0.85 -23.72
C GLU A 716 19.83 2.12 -23.21
N ASN A 717 19.83 3.14 -24.07
CA ASN A 717 19.08 4.40 -23.93
C ASN A 717 19.45 5.23 -22.69
N LEU A 718 20.76 5.45 -22.48
CA LEU A 718 21.31 6.16 -21.32
C LEU A 718 22.12 7.40 -21.73
N LEU A 719 22.17 8.41 -20.85
CA LEU A 719 23.07 9.56 -20.91
C LEU A 719 24.07 9.48 -19.75
N LEU A 720 25.33 9.21 -20.04
CA LEU A 720 26.40 9.15 -19.04
C LEU A 720 27.13 10.49 -18.97
N ILE A 721 27.24 11.07 -17.78
CA ILE A 721 27.91 12.35 -17.55
C ILE A 721 29.06 12.19 -16.56
N SER A 722 30.30 12.34 -17.00
CA SER A 722 31.43 12.53 -16.09
C SER A 722 31.62 14.03 -15.81
N ALA A 723 31.54 14.43 -14.54
CA ALA A 723 31.76 15.82 -14.15
C ALA A 723 33.26 16.21 -14.10
N ASN A 724 34.16 15.23 -14.19
CA ASN A 724 35.61 15.46 -14.16
C ASN A 724 36.16 15.59 -15.59
N PRO A 725 36.70 16.76 -15.99
CA PRO A 725 37.22 17.00 -17.34
C PRO A 725 38.36 16.07 -17.78
N SER A 726 39.01 15.38 -16.84
CA SER A 726 40.13 14.47 -17.10
C SER A 726 39.72 13.00 -17.13
N ARG A 727 38.42 12.66 -17.02
CA ARG A 727 37.93 11.29 -16.92
C ARG A 727 37.01 10.93 -18.10
N ASN A 728 36.91 9.64 -18.36
CA ASN A 728 36.07 9.07 -19.42
C ASN A 728 34.66 8.78 -18.90
N CYS A 729 33.72 8.49 -19.80
CA CYS A 729 32.40 8.02 -19.38
C CYS A 729 32.42 6.53 -19.03
N ILE A 730 33.09 5.71 -19.85
CA ILE A 730 33.23 4.27 -19.63
C ILE A 730 34.70 3.86 -19.81
N ASN A 731 35.21 3.03 -18.90
CA ASN A 731 36.42 2.23 -19.16
C ASN A 731 35.98 0.78 -19.37
N ASN A 732 36.18 0.27 -20.58
CA ASN A 732 35.77 -1.07 -20.98
C ASN A 732 36.96 -2.04 -20.97
N TYR A 733 36.87 -3.15 -20.24
CA TYR A 733 37.85 -4.23 -20.24
C TYR A 733 37.26 -5.57 -20.76
N GLY A 734 35.96 -5.62 -21.10
CA GLY A 734 35.24 -6.81 -21.56
C GLY A 734 34.52 -6.61 -22.89
N ASN A 735 33.42 -7.32 -23.13
CA ASN A 735 32.56 -7.16 -24.31
C ASN A 735 31.40 -6.21 -24.01
N LEU A 736 31.46 -5.00 -24.56
CA LEU A 736 30.46 -3.95 -24.33
C LEU A 736 29.60 -3.75 -25.58
N THR A 737 28.29 -3.88 -25.44
CA THR A 737 27.32 -3.43 -26.44
C THR A 737 26.59 -2.20 -25.94
N ILE A 738 26.57 -1.13 -26.75
CA ILE A 738 25.80 0.08 -26.46
C ILE A 738 24.74 0.32 -27.54
N LYS A 739 23.52 0.66 -27.10
CA LYS A 739 22.41 1.02 -27.98
C LYS A 739 21.79 2.35 -27.58
N ASN A 740 21.80 3.32 -28.48
CA ASN A 740 21.27 4.67 -28.23
C ASN A 740 21.88 5.36 -26.98
N VAL A 741 23.17 5.14 -26.70
CA VAL A 741 23.86 5.72 -25.53
C VAL A 741 24.56 7.02 -25.90
N GLU A 742 24.51 8.01 -25.01
CA GLU A 742 25.28 9.24 -25.12
C GLU A 742 26.24 9.39 -23.94
N CYS A 743 27.45 9.85 -24.23
CA CYS A 743 28.47 10.15 -23.24
C CYS A 743 28.77 11.66 -23.27
N ARG A 744 28.94 12.29 -22.10
CA ARG A 744 29.36 13.69 -21.97
C ARG A 744 30.35 13.85 -20.82
N THR A 745 31.43 14.58 -21.08
CA THR A 745 32.40 14.96 -20.04
C THR A 745 32.38 16.47 -19.89
N LEU A 746 31.96 16.98 -18.73
CA LEU A 746 31.79 18.42 -18.51
C LEU A 746 33.12 19.17 -18.75
N GLY A 747 33.04 20.31 -19.45
CA GLY A 747 34.20 21.15 -19.76
C GLY A 747 35.12 20.61 -20.85
N THR A 748 34.73 19.55 -21.57
CA THR A 748 35.51 19.02 -22.70
C THR A 748 34.64 18.61 -23.88
N GLU A 749 35.24 18.54 -25.07
CA GLU A 749 34.67 17.84 -26.23
C GLU A 749 35.00 16.33 -26.23
N LYS A 750 35.52 15.80 -25.12
CA LYS A 750 36.03 14.43 -24.99
C LYS A 750 35.03 13.54 -24.25
N ALA A 751 33.96 13.19 -24.94
CA ALA A 751 33.04 12.14 -24.50
C ALA A 751 33.60 10.74 -24.80
N SER A 752 34.69 10.31 -24.17
CA SER A 752 35.38 9.07 -24.54
C SER A 752 34.86 7.82 -23.81
N ILE A 753 34.75 6.73 -24.57
CA ILE A 753 34.80 5.36 -24.04
C ILE A 753 36.22 4.86 -24.28
N ILE A 754 36.93 4.43 -23.25
CA ILE A 754 38.24 3.78 -23.45
C ILE A 754 38.03 2.28 -23.46
N ASN A 755 38.48 1.64 -24.54
CA ASN A 755 38.58 0.20 -24.64
C ASN A 755 40.01 -0.22 -24.26
N GLU A 756 40.16 -0.85 -23.11
CA GLU A 756 41.43 -1.32 -22.57
C GLU A 756 41.59 -2.82 -22.85
N GLN A 757 42.83 -3.27 -23.07
CA GLN A 757 43.18 -4.68 -23.31
C GLN A 757 42.42 -5.31 -24.51
N ASP A 758 42.00 -6.58 -24.39
CA ASP A 758 41.26 -7.36 -25.40
C ASP A 758 39.74 -7.09 -25.37
N GLY A 759 39.29 -6.00 -24.74
CA GLY A 759 37.88 -5.62 -24.73
C GLY A 759 37.34 -5.40 -26.15
N THR A 760 36.04 -5.61 -26.35
CA THR A 760 35.35 -5.32 -27.63
C THR A 760 34.18 -4.37 -27.41
N ILE A 761 33.89 -3.54 -28.41
CA ILE A 761 32.75 -2.62 -28.39
C ILE A 761 31.89 -2.82 -29.63
N GLN A 762 30.59 -3.04 -29.42
CA GLN A 762 29.56 -3.03 -30.45
C GLN A 762 28.61 -1.85 -30.23
N MET A 763 28.34 -1.08 -31.28
CA MET A 763 27.43 0.08 -31.22
C MET A 763 26.21 -0.14 -32.12
N ILE A 764 25.01 0.08 -31.58
CA ILE A 764 23.73 -0.12 -32.26
C ILE A 764 22.90 1.17 -32.15
N GLY A 765 22.29 1.63 -33.25
CA GLY A 765 21.47 2.85 -33.23
C GLY A 765 22.28 4.15 -33.12
N ILE A 766 21.67 5.21 -32.57
CA ILE A 766 22.26 6.56 -32.52
C ILE A 766 23.04 6.72 -31.22
N ASN A 767 24.35 6.49 -31.27
CA ASN A 767 25.26 6.68 -30.15
C ASN A 767 26.04 7.99 -30.33
N ILE A 768 26.16 8.78 -29.26
CA ILE A 768 26.96 10.02 -29.23
C ILE A 768 28.11 9.79 -28.26
N VAL A 769 29.20 9.21 -28.78
CA VAL A 769 30.39 8.77 -28.04
C VAL A 769 31.63 8.99 -28.91
N LYS A 770 32.80 9.19 -28.31
CA LYS A 770 34.09 9.39 -28.99
C LYS A 770 35.07 8.25 -28.73
#